data_AF-X0CSY3-F1
#
_entry.id   AF-X0CSY3-F1
#
_cell.length_a   1.000
_cell.length_b   1.000
_cell.length_c   1.000
_cell.angle_alpha   90.00
_cell.angle_beta   90.00
_cell.angle_gamma   90.00
#
_symmetry.space_group_name_H-M   'P 1'
#
loop_
_entity.id
_entity.type
_entity.pdbx_description
1 polymer ?
#
loop_
_entity_poly.entity_id
_entity_poly.type
_entity_poly.pdbx_seq_one_letter_code
_entity_poly.pdbx_strand_id
1 'polypeptide(L)'
;MLTPTIAVKTSFLYAAGNTPATSLTRSVPQGQDVTVLSLGCGDLRNILYTTYLEKGLPQRKIDFTCCDVVEKIVARNAFFLIFLLDEDCKLSDEQLWNVYYHFFVDEETANIVSDTATKLLSVSKSLDEWNSSIWGKSIRFCDADTLSDVRRVWMSIKAAASKCQSDSYMETFQQNIQPSKDIHEQKLGEGRTNLSAMRSAAPLSIQAGTKLGDISAQYWKNGTVTPRQAKDKLPNPLLASLLSENDILHYASDPVLGFHLATAYAALLEGSPLEPKIRGKEFVASAAAKTQFNEWISAFKSLQSNIVIRFAVADALTLCHSFQAAHTTAKPANLYRRTWDPRPLVLDPKDYGKGGSGPSAFDMIDTSNLCDHIGALNILFAAGPLLKDEPWASLFTELLIRPEGDQRNALDKILSGHAPTISLLLGFSPVQYWTNAKVESHVDEIFLGLMNEAKGETQTRNRLAWKRDNQFSGQARHGKLHIDSKQLIKLLSPLYDYMFEAENISQSNAGQRSNTYGHFIRTSFATMLKIVMARVATDWPSMCSALIDSIAQDHRFLLASNGMQDLCLQLHLLGVNTEPWIIQESRGLPQNGGFNRWKSLPPAVAVTVVVPRPAIARLYKHQNNPLGLASPPLVGSVRSSHNATEGWQNIFGDIQISFGNVKTKKMSDEDEFQVVIERDRDGWAGDSPLVASFYVPTSTLQSEPNSALVGLCVPPTGQNSLIYGPILGMTMTVFETRTDDKASVFVTKHLPGHDGYPAVCSAVKSLENAVNQGLDDKTTKILLEISPSESVISTVTGHLDITSKKGKGLLKDKVPIEFRQKSPFVIDIVFGKHDLICPLNFPVPVIKDGMKSRVARTTGYIELIAPLAQPGSSPILLDFAYPSAISSSGVPACLNMPHLNLNNLPVIDLENKDRNRWMTTLTSMQFSAREKYLRTVRDESGISHDPMVNFKESVFTMFMIATGLQAGQTGLFAINHPKRGGIHMLVFVSAIRIDGDAASVVIDAAIIPFTMELITSGRMESFLLILRELECGSIDVDDAELCLWKKALPSMVERCRTWSHSRSCEYKSKGASIPLSLKDSEQVLCSCGNGLLPENFVSLPEWENAAPNAVRIAISPTYAIPFNEEVIDPADVPKMRNPVTRVERCRSCGKPEDQEGVTLKKCSRCQRVKYCSGECQKRDWKKHRAECD
;
A
#
# COMPACT_ATOMS: atom_id res chain seq x y z
N MET A 1 -6.56 16.96 13.12
CA MET A 1 -5.88 16.20 12.04
C MET A 1 -4.75 15.39 12.68
N LEU A 2 -4.40 14.21 12.15
CA LEU A 2 -3.37 13.33 12.76
C LEU A 2 -1.94 13.60 12.28
N THR A 3 -1.74 14.56 11.40
CA THR A 3 -0.45 14.93 10.81
C THR A 3 -0.12 16.38 11.13
N PRO A 4 1.16 16.79 11.13
CA PRO A 4 1.51 18.19 11.28
C PRO A 4 0.83 19.07 10.21
N THR A 5 0.38 20.26 10.61
CA THR A 5 -0.21 21.22 9.69
C THR A 5 0.88 21.93 8.91
N ILE A 6 1.05 21.53 7.64
CA ILE A 6 2.01 22.13 6.72
C ILE A 6 1.31 23.20 5.89
N ALA A 7 1.77 24.45 5.99
CA ALA A 7 1.22 25.55 5.22
C ALA A 7 1.76 25.53 3.78
N VAL A 8 1.22 24.63 2.96
CA VAL A 8 1.62 24.51 1.54
C VAL A 8 1.10 25.70 0.73
N LYS A 9 2.00 26.38 0.00
CA LYS A 9 1.65 27.43 -0.97
C LYS A 9 1.52 26.88 -2.39
N THR A 10 2.49 26.08 -2.82
CA THR A 10 2.52 25.48 -4.16
C THR A 10 2.07 24.02 -4.09
N SER A 11 1.05 23.65 -4.87
CA SER A 11 0.51 22.30 -4.94
C SER A 11 0.93 21.59 -6.23
N PHE A 12 1.17 20.28 -6.15
CA PHE A 12 1.42 19.45 -7.32
C PHE A 12 0.13 18.77 -7.78
N LEU A 13 -0.20 18.94 -9.06
CA LEU A 13 -1.24 18.21 -9.75
C LEU A 13 -0.67 16.90 -10.30
N TYR A 14 -1.08 15.77 -9.72
CA TYR A 14 -0.74 14.42 -10.18
C TYR A 14 -1.74 13.95 -11.25
N ALA A 15 -1.74 14.61 -12.41
CA ALA A 15 -2.70 14.32 -13.49
C ALA A 15 -2.49 12.95 -14.18
N ALA A 16 -1.28 12.40 -14.06
CA ALA A 16 -0.92 11.07 -14.55
C ALA A 16 -0.29 10.25 -13.43
N GLY A 17 -0.51 8.94 -13.46
CA GLY A 17 0.10 8.02 -12.51
C GLY A 17 1.62 8.01 -12.55
N ASN A 18 2.26 7.96 -11.39
CA ASN A 18 3.72 7.86 -11.23
C ASN A 18 4.20 6.42 -10.98
N THR A 19 3.30 5.45 -10.98
CA THR A 19 3.58 4.02 -10.86
C THR A 19 2.71 3.23 -11.83
N PRO A 20 3.12 2.04 -12.28
CA PRO A 20 2.30 1.19 -13.14
C PRO A 20 0.99 0.82 -12.45
N ALA A 21 -0.07 0.63 -13.23
CA ALA A 21 -1.38 0.27 -12.70
C ALA A 21 -1.34 -1.02 -11.87
N THR A 22 -2.20 -1.11 -10.86
CA THR A 22 -2.37 -2.30 -10.02
C THR A 22 -3.83 -2.68 -9.91
N SER A 23 -4.12 -3.97 -9.77
CA SER A 23 -5.48 -4.44 -9.59
C SER A 23 -5.99 -4.12 -8.18
N LEU A 24 -7.07 -3.35 -8.12
CA LEU A 24 -7.78 -2.99 -6.89
C LEU A 24 -8.69 -4.10 -6.37
N THR A 25 -8.64 -5.28 -6.99
CA THR A 25 -9.37 -6.47 -6.56
C THR A 25 -8.43 -7.67 -6.36
N ARG A 26 -7.12 -7.44 -6.36
CA ARG A 26 -6.07 -8.47 -6.34
C ARG A 26 -6.15 -9.44 -5.17
N SER A 27 -6.74 -9.06 -4.03
CA SER A 27 -6.86 -9.95 -2.87
C SER A 27 -8.19 -10.71 -2.81
N VAL A 28 -9.19 -10.30 -3.59
CA VAL A 28 -10.58 -10.75 -3.42
C VAL A 28 -10.88 -11.94 -4.35
N PRO A 29 -11.43 -13.05 -3.83
CA PRO A 29 -11.72 -14.24 -4.63
C PRO A 29 -12.61 -13.92 -5.84
N GLN A 30 -12.32 -14.55 -6.97
CA GLN A 30 -13.02 -14.29 -8.23
C GLN A 30 -14.54 -14.54 -8.12
N GLY A 31 -15.35 -13.62 -8.63
CA GLY A 31 -16.82 -13.67 -8.53
C GLY A 31 -17.41 -13.30 -7.17
N GLN A 32 -16.61 -12.83 -6.20
CA GLN A 32 -17.14 -12.22 -4.98
C GLN A 32 -17.30 -10.71 -5.17
N ASP A 33 -18.48 -10.20 -4.82
CA ASP A 33 -18.75 -8.76 -4.78
C ASP A 33 -17.71 -8.05 -3.90
N VAL A 34 -17.28 -6.87 -4.34
CA VAL A 34 -16.13 -6.20 -3.75
C VAL A 34 -16.40 -4.73 -3.51
N THR A 35 -15.99 -4.28 -2.33
CA THR A 35 -15.97 -2.87 -1.92
C THR A 35 -14.51 -2.43 -1.74
N VAL A 36 -14.11 -1.39 -2.47
CA VAL A 36 -12.73 -0.90 -2.53
C VAL A 36 -12.66 0.53 -2.00
N LEU A 37 -11.71 0.82 -1.12
CA LEU A 37 -11.33 2.18 -0.77
C LEU A 37 -9.98 2.51 -1.40
N SER A 38 -9.92 3.53 -2.25
CA SER A 38 -8.69 4.03 -2.87
C SER A 38 -8.38 5.43 -2.31
N LEU A 39 -7.33 5.52 -1.51
CA LEU A 39 -6.87 6.76 -0.87
C LEU A 39 -5.66 7.32 -1.63
N GLY A 40 -5.70 8.60 -1.99
CA GLY A 40 -4.69 9.19 -2.86
C GLY A 40 -4.81 8.62 -4.27
N CYS A 41 -6.05 8.54 -4.78
CA CYS A 41 -6.39 7.74 -5.95
C CYS A 41 -5.71 8.21 -7.25
N GLY A 42 -5.33 9.49 -7.36
CA GLY A 42 -4.65 10.00 -8.55
C GLY A 42 -5.51 9.82 -9.81
N ASP A 43 -4.91 9.34 -10.90
CA ASP A 43 -5.63 9.06 -12.15
C ASP A 43 -6.38 7.71 -12.14
N LEU A 44 -7.26 7.50 -13.13
CA LEU A 44 -8.11 6.32 -13.24
C LEU A 44 -7.41 5.00 -13.62
N ARG A 45 -6.08 4.96 -13.76
CA ARG A 45 -5.36 3.80 -14.31
C ARG A 45 -5.65 2.50 -13.57
N ASN A 46 -5.72 2.55 -12.23
CA ASN A 46 -5.96 1.38 -11.39
C ASN A 46 -7.38 0.85 -11.56
N ILE A 47 -8.37 1.74 -11.71
CA ILE A 47 -9.77 1.35 -11.97
C ILE A 47 -9.89 0.72 -13.35
N LEU A 48 -9.36 1.38 -14.38
CA LEU A 48 -9.43 0.91 -15.76
C LEU A 48 -8.73 -0.46 -15.93
N TYR A 49 -7.53 -0.61 -15.37
CA TYR A 49 -6.81 -1.89 -15.37
C TYR A 49 -7.55 -2.98 -14.60
N THR A 50 -8.14 -2.64 -13.44
CA THR A 50 -8.97 -3.58 -12.67
C THR A 50 -10.13 -4.09 -13.52
N THR A 51 -10.86 -3.20 -14.20
CA THR A 51 -11.98 -3.62 -15.07
C THR A 51 -11.54 -4.44 -16.27
N TYR A 52 -10.35 -4.19 -16.81
CA TYR A 52 -9.78 -5.02 -17.86
C TYR A 52 -9.55 -6.46 -17.40
N LEU A 53 -9.06 -6.66 -16.17
CA LEU A 53 -8.84 -7.99 -15.62
C LEU A 53 -10.15 -8.76 -15.36
N GLU A 54 -11.28 -8.09 -15.18
CA GLU A 54 -12.59 -8.74 -14.97
C GLU A 54 -13.16 -9.43 -16.22
N LYS A 55 -12.65 -9.09 -17.42
CA LYS A 55 -13.18 -9.64 -18.68
C LYS A 55 -13.03 -11.16 -18.73
N GLY A 56 -14.16 -11.87 -18.80
CA GLY A 56 -14.21 -13.34 -18.85
C GLY A 56 -14.10 -14.03 -17.49
N LEU A 57 -14.08 -13.28 -16.39
CA LEU A 57 -14.18 -13.83 -15.04
C LEU A 57 -15.64 -13.97 -14.60
N PRO A 58 -15.94 -14.75 -13.55
CA PRO A 58 -17.27 -14.79 -12.96
C PRO A 58 -17.73 -13.38 -12.55
N GLN A 59 -18.94 -13.00 -12.97
CA GLN A 59 -19.46 -11.66 -12.73
C GLN A 59 -19.55 -11.33 -11.23
N ARG A 60 -19.25 -10.08 -10.90
CA ARG A 60 -19.39 -9.49 -9.56
C ARG A 60 -19.72 -8.01 -9.65
N LYS A 61 -20.24 -7.45 -8.56
CA LYS A 61 -20.36 -6.01 -8.37
C LYS A 61 -19.07 -5.44 -7.78
N ILE A 62 -18.69 -4.26 -8.24
CA ILE A 62 -17.50 -3.54 -7.79
C ILE A 62 -17.90 -2.13 -7.38
N ASP A 63 -17.80 -1.81 -6.09
CA ASP A 63 -18.04 -0.46 -5.55
C ASP A 63 -16.69 0.16 -5.14
N PHE A 64 -16.23 1.15 -5.91
CA PHE A 64 -15.05 1.94 -5.64
C PHE A 64 -15.42 3.19 -4.85
N THR A 65 -14.73 3.44 -3.74
CA THR A 65 -14.73 4.73 -3.06
C THR A 65 -13.35 5.37 -3.21
N CYS A 66 -13.29 6.47 -3.95
CA CYS A 66 -12.07 7.19 -4.31
C CYS A 66 -11.96 8.49 -3.51
N CYS A 67 -10.84 8.64 -2.80
CA CYS A 67 -10.53 9.84 -2.04
C CYS A 67 -9.27 10.52 -2.59
N ASP A 68 -9.37 11.81 -2.85
CA ASP A 68 -8.21 12.66 -3.12
C ASP A 68 -8.37 14.00 -2.41
N VAL A 69 -7.27 14.59 -1.95
CA VAL A 69 -7.30 15.90 -1.29
C VAL A 69 -7.48 17.04 -2.31
N VAL A 70 -7.14 16.78 -3.58
CA VAL A 70 -7.17 17.74 -4.69
C VAL A 70 -8.48 17.60 -5.50
N GLU A 71 -9.36 18.60 -5.42
CA GLU A 71 -10.66 18.58 -6.12
C GLU A 71 -10.52 18.49 -7.64
N LYS A 72 -9.41 19.01 -8.19
CA LYS A 72 -9.13 19.02 -9.63
C LYS A 72 -8.93 17.60 -10.18
N ILE A 73 -8.33 16.70 -9.40
CA ILE A 73 -8.15 15.29 -9.76
C ILE A 73 -9.51 14.59 -9.80
N VAL A 74 -10.30 14.71 -8.73
CA VAL A 74 -11.64 14.12 -8.65
C VAL A 74 -12.54 14.62 -9.78
N ALA A 75 -12.56 15.93 -10.03
CA ALA A 75 -13.39 16.52 -11.07
C ALA A 75 -12.99 16.06 -12.48
N ARG A 76 -11.69 15.98 -12.77
CA ARG A 76 -11.17 15.47 -14.06
C ARG A 76 -11.50 13.99 -14.25
N ASN A 77 -11.32 13.17 -13.22
CA ASN A 77 -11.62 11.75 -13.27
C ASN A 77 -13.12 11.51 -13.50
N ALA A 78 -13.98 12.18 -12.73
CA ALA A 78 -15.43 12.08 -12.94
C ALA A 78 -15.81 12.51 -14.36
N PHE A 79 -15.28 13.64 -14.86
CA PHE A 79 -15.50 14.11 -16.23
C PHE A 79 -15.10 13.07 -17.28
N PHE A 80 -13.92 12.47 -17.13
CA PHE A 80 -13.46 11.45 -18.06
C PHE A 80 -14.34 10.19 -18.05
N LEU A 81 -14.77 9.73 -16.87
CA LEU A 81 -15.71 8.61 -16.77
C LEU A 81 -17.04 8.91 -17.44
N ILE A 82 -17.51 10.15 -17.40
CA ILE A 82 -18.72 10.57 -18.12
C ILE A 82 -18.57 10.38 -19.63
N PHE A 83 -17.39 10.66 -20.22
CA PHE A 83 -17.16 10.34 -21.63
C PHE A 83 -17.25 8.85 -21.95
N LEU A 84 -16.94 7.98 -20.98
CA LEU A 84 -17.04 6.54 -21.17
C LEU A 84 -18.48 6.02 -20.97
N LEU A 85 -19.26 6.68 -20.12
CA LEU A 85 -20.63 6.27 -19.76
C LEU A 85 -21.73 6.94 -20.60
N ASP A 86 -21.46 8.09 -21.22
CA ASP A 86 -22.40 8.77 -22.11
C ASP A 86 -22.42 8.07 -23.49
N GLU A 87 -23.51 7.37 -23.80
CA GLU A 87 -23.68 6.68 -25.09
C GLU A 87 -23.70 7.65 -26.29
N ASP A 88 -24.00 8.94 -26.05
CA ASP A 88 -23.97 9.97 -27.08
C ASP A 88 -22.56 10.55 -27.32
N CYS A 89 -21.56 10.14 -26.52
CA CYS A 89 -20.19 10.64 -26.65
C CYS A 89 -19.55 10.12 -27.95
N LYS A 90 -19.19 11.05 -28.85
CA LYS A 90 -18.62 10.73 -30.17
C LYS A 90 -17.09 10.75 -30.23
N LEU A 91 -16.41 10.88 -29.09
CA LEU A 91 -14.95 10.91 -29.06
C LEU A 91 -14.38 9.55 -29.46
N SER A 92 -13.45 9.55 -30.41
CA SER A 92 -12.64 8.37 -30.72
C SER A 92 -11.69 8.02 -29.57
N ASP A 93 -11.18 6.78 -29.54
CA ASP A 93 -10.22 6.34 -28.52
C ASP A 93 -8.96 7.23 -28.46
N GLU A 94 -8.48 7.69 -29.61
CA GLU A 94 -7.34 8.63 -29.68
C GLU A 94 -7.69 10.00 -29.10
N GLN A 95 -8.90 10.51 -29.33
CA GLN A 95 -9.36 11.75 -28.71
C GLN A 95 -9.56 11.60 -27.20
N LEU A 96 -10.03 10.43 -26.73
CA LEU A 96 -10.12 10.11 -25.30
C LEU A 96 -8.74 10.08 -24.64
N TRP A 97 -7.73 9.51 -25.30
CA TRP A 97 -6.35 9.58 -24.83
C TRP A 97 -5.85 11.03 -24.76
N ASN A 98 -6.03 11.79 -25.84
CA ASN A 98 -5.54 13.17 -25.94
C ASN A 98 -6.19 14.09 -24.90
N VAL A 99 -7.52 14.05 -24.76
CA VAL A 99 -8.25 14.90 -23.81
C VAL A 99 -7.92 14.58 -22.35
N TYR A 100 -7.53 13.34 -22.07
CA TYR A 100 -7.14 12.97 -20.71
C TYR A 100 -5.68 13.33 -20.44
N TYR A 101 -4.74 13.02 -21.33
CA TYR A 101 -3.29 13.06 -21.02
C TYR A 101 -2.48 14.17 -21.70
N HIS A 102 -2.92 14.75 -22.81
CA HIS A 102 -2.10 15.70 -23.58
C HIS A 102 -2.39 17.16 -23.24
N PHE A 103 -1.40 18.04 -23.41
CA PHE A 103 -1.57 19.50 -23.23
C PHE A 103 -2.45 20.14 -24.29
N PHE A 104 -2.59 19.50 -25.45
CA PHE A 104 -3.32 20.04 -26.59
C PHE A 104 -4.30 19.02 -27.17
N VAL A 105 -5.42 19.54 -27.69
CA VAL A 105 -6.49 18.78 -28.33
C VAL A 105 -6.93 19.47 -29.63
N ASP A 106 -7.70 18.76 -30.46
CA ASP A 106 -8.37 19.33 -31.62
C ASP A 106 -9.66 20.09 -31.25
N GLU A 107 -10.16 20.88 -32.21
CA GLU A 107 -11.33 21.74 -32.03
C GLU A 107 -12.60 20.94 -31.71
N GLU A 108 -12.80 19.81 -32.37
CA GLU A 108 -13.93 18.92 -32.11
C GLU A 108 -13.94 18.43 -30.67
N THR A 109 -12.79 17.99 -30.16
CA THR A 109 -12.63 17.54 -28.78
C THR A 109 -12.95 18.67 -27.79
N ALA A 110 -12.44 19.88 -28.03
CA ALA A 110 -12.71 21.04 -27.16
C ALA A 110 -14.20 21.42 -27.13
N ASN A 111 -14.89 21.35 -28.27
CA ASN A 111 -16.33 21.60 -28.36
C ASN A 111 -17.12 20.54 -27.57
N ILE A 112 -16.79 19.26 -27.71
CA ILE A 112 -17.43 18.18 -26.94
C ILE A 112 -17.20 18.34 -25.43
N VAL A 113 -16.01 18.78 -25.00
CA VAL A 113 -15.75 19.14 -23.59
C VAL A 113 -16.68 20.26 -23.13
N SER A 114 -16.85 21.32 -23.93
CA SER A 114 -17.76 22.44 -23.60
C SER A 114 -19.23 21.98 -23.45
N ASP A 115 -19.70 21.16 -24.38
CA ASP A 115 -21.07 20.63 -24.39
C ASP A 115 -21.30 19.70 -23.18
N THR A 116 -20.37 18.80 -22.93
CA THR A 116 -20.41 17.88 -21.78
C THR A 116 -20.41 18.67 -20.47
N ALA A 117 -19.52 19.66 -20.33
CA ALA A 117 -19.50 20.50 -19.13
C ALA A 117 -20.83 21.25 -18.93
N THR A 118 -21.48 21.68 -20.01
CA THR A 118 -22.81 22.30 -19.95
C THR A 118 -23.88 21.33 -19.44
N LYS A 119 -23.91 20.09 -19.95
CA LYS A 119 -24.81 19.04 -19.45
C LYS A 119 -24.57 18.78 -17.95
N LEU A 120 -23.31 18.62 -17.55
CA LEU A 120 -22.95 18.34 -16.15
C LEU A 120 -23.34 19.45 -15.19
N LEU A 121 -23.14 20.71 -15.58
CA LEU A 121 -23.56 21.85 -14.78
C LEU A 121 -25.10 21.98 -14.68
N SER A 122 -25.88 21.33 -15.54
CA SER A 122 -27.34 21.34 -15.42
C SER A 122 -27.86 20.41 -14.32
N VAL A 123 -27.16 19.32 -14.02
CA VAL A 123 -27.58 18.25 -13.08
C VAL A 123 -26.78 18.19 -11.78
N SER A 124 -25.74 19.01 -11.61
CA SER A 124 -24.85 18.95 -10.43
C SER A 124 -25.13 20.03 -9.37
N LYS A 125 -26.34 20.59 -9.29
CA LYS A 125 -26.63 21.66 -8.31
C LYS A 125 -26.81 21.14 -6.88
N SER A 126 -27.22 19.89 -6.73
CA SER A 126 -27.39 19.20 -5.46
C SER A 126 -27.14 17.70 -5.64
N LEU A 127 -26.89 16.99 -4.55
CA LEU A 127 -26.77 15.52 -4.58
C LEU A 127 -28.05 14.87 -5.12
N ASP A 128 -29.23 15.43 -4.83
CA ASP A 128 -30.51 14.87 -5.27
C ASP A 128 -30.71 14.99 -6.78
N GLU A 129 -30.37 16.14 -7.37
CA GLU A 129 -30.37 16.31 -8.82
C GLU A 129 -29.35 15.38 -9.49
N TRP A 130 -28.14 15.27 -8.90
CA TRP A 130 -27.10 14.40 -9.44
C TRP A 130 -27.49 12.92 -9.41
N ASN A 131 -27.96 12.44 -8.26
CA ASN A 131 -28.36 11.05 -8.04
C ASN A 131 -29.57 10.64 -8.90
N SER A 132 -30.39 11.61 -9.30
CA SER A 132 -31.53 11.39 -10.21
C SER A 132 -31.14 11.43 -11.70
N SER A 133 -29.92 11.87 -12.02
CA SER A 133 -29.41 11.89 -13.39
C SER A 133 -29.05 10.50 -13.91
N ILE A 134 -28.80 10.39 -15.22
CA ILE A 134 -28.37 9.13 -15.85
C ILE A 134 -27.03 8.62 -15.31
N TRP A 135 -26.13 9.51 -14.88
CA TRP A 135 -24.81 9.16 -14.34
C TRP A 135 -24.84 8.85 -12.85
N GLY A 136 -25.87 9.32 -12.13
CA GLY A 136 -26.01 9.18 -10.68
C GLY A 136 -26.06 7.75 -10.18
N LYS A 137 -26.31 6.75 -11.06
CA LYS A 137 -26.26 5.33 -10.68
C LYS A 137 -24.82 4.81 -10.56
N SER A 138 -23.96 5.17 -11.51
CA SER A 138 -22.58 4.68 -11.60
C SER A 138 -21.56 5.62 -10.97
N ILE A 139 -21.82 6.93 -10.94
CA ILE A 139 -20.96 7.93 -10.30
C ILE A 139 -21.72 8.57 -9.14
N ARG A 140 -21.15 8.48 -7.94
CA ARG A 140 -21.70 9.04 -6.69
C ARG A 140 -20.71 10.02 -6.07
N PHE A 141 -21.21 10.92 -5.24
CA PHE A 141 -20.39 11.78 -4.39
C PHE A 141 -20.72 11.50 -2.93
N CYS A 142 -19.70 11.32 -2.11
CA CYS A 142 -19.87 10.90 -0.71
C CYS A 142 -20.50 11.99 0.16
N ASP A 143 -20.42 13.25 -0.27
CA ASP A 143 -20.93 14.42 0.43
C ASP A 143 -21.24 15.56 -0.55
N ALA A 144 -22.06 16.52 -0.10
CA ALA A 144 -22.53 17.63 -0.94
C ALA A 144 -21.41 18.64 -1.25
N ASP A 145 -20.45 18.82 -0.35
CA ASP A 145 -19.34 19.76 -0.51
C ASP A 145 -18.35 19.28 -1.58
N THR A 146 -18.14 17.96 -1.68
CA THR A 146 -17.39 17.33 -2.77
C THR A 146 -18.04 17.60 -4.11
N LEU A 147 -19.36 17.38 -4.26
CA LEU A 147 -20.07 17.72 -5.49
C LEU A 147 -19.95 19.21 -5.81
N SER A 148 -20.06 20.09 -4.81
CA SER A 148 -19.90 21.53 -4.98
C SER A 148 -18.49 21.92 -5.46
N ASP A 149 -17.45 21.27 -4.94
CA ASP A 149 -16.07 21.52 -5.38
C ASP A 149 -15.83 21.02 -6.81
N VAL A 150 -16.33 19.82 -7.13
CA VAL A 150 -16.24 19.24 -8.47
C VAL A 150 -16.98 20.11 -9.49
N ARG A 151 -18.20 20.54 -9.17
CA ARG A 151 -19.00 21.45 -10.00
C ARG A 151 -18.23 22.74 -10.31
N ARG A 152 -17.53 23.32 -9.32
CA ARG A 152 -16.72 24.54 -9.53
C ARG A 152 -15.59 24.29 -10.52
N VAL A 153 -14.88 23.17 -10.42
CA VAL A 153 -13.85 22.82 -11.40
C VAL A 153 -14.44 22.63 -12.79
N TRP A 154 -15.63 22.01 -12.91
CA TRP A 154 -16.34 21.90 -14.19
C TRP A 154 -16.75 23.27 -14.78
N MET A 155 -17.04 24.27 -13.96
CA MET A 155 -17.23 25.65 -14.45
C MET A 155 -15.95 26.22 -15.06
N SER A 156 -14.79 26.00 -14.42
CA SER A 156 -13.49 26.42 -14.95
C SER A 156 -13.15 25.70 -16.26
N ILE A 157 -13.43 24.40 -16.35
CA ILE A 157 -13.26 23.61 -17.58
C ILE A 157 -14.15 24.16 -18.69
N LYS A 158 -15.44 24.44 -18.42
CA LYS A 158 -16.34 25.04 -19.41
C LYS A 158 -15.83 26.40 -19.89
N ALA A 159 -15.41 27.26 -18.96
CA ALA A 159 -14.88 28.59 -19.29
C ALA A 159 -13.62 28.49 -20.15
N ALA A 160 -12.72 27.56 -19.83
CA ALA A 160 -11.54 27.26 -20.64
C ALA A 160 -11.89 26.75 -22.03
N ALA A 161 -12.82 25.79 -22.14
CA ALA A 161 -13.26 25.24 -23.42
C ALA A 161 -13.85 26.33 -24.33
N SER A 162 -14.64 27.27 -23.78
CA SER A 162 -15.20 28.39 -24.55
C SER A 162 -14.17 29.44 -25.01
N LYS A 163 -12.97 29.47 -24.42
CA LYS A 163 -11.92 30.44 -24.72
C LYS A 163 -10.69 29.82 -25.39
N CYS A 164 -10.64 28.50 -25.53
CA CYS A 164 -9.42 27.79 -25.95
C CYS A 164 -8.91 28.15 -27.35
N GLN A 165 -9.77 28.75 -28.18
CA GLN A 165 -9.44 29.25 -29.51
C GLN A 165 -8.81 30.66 -29.52
N SER A 166 -8.83 31.39 -28.40
CA SER A 166 -8.27 32.76 -28.36
C SER A 166 -6.77 32.76 -28.09
N ASP A 167 -6.04 33.64 -28.78
CA ASP A 167 -4.59 33.81 -28.58
C ASP A 167 -4.27 34.20 -27.13
N SER A 168 -5.11 35.03 -26.51
CA SER A 168 -4.97 35.43 -25.11
C SER A 168 -5.02 34.24 -24.14
N TYR A 169 -5.81 33.20 -24.45
CA TYR A 169 -5.89 32.02 -23.61
C TYR A 169 -4.66 31.12 -23.79
N MET A 170 -4.11 31.04 -25.00
CA MET A 170 -2.83 30.38 -25.25
C MET A 170 -1.70 31.04 -24.46
N GLU A 171 -1.62 32.37 -24.45
CA GLU A 171 -0.65 33.13 -23.63
C GLU A 171 -0.83 32.84 -22.14
N THR A 172 -2.07 32.83 -21.65
CA THR A 172 -2.38 32.49 -20.25
C THR A 172 -1.93 31.07 -19.90
N PHE A 173 -2.19 30.10 -20.79
CA PHE A 173 -1.74 28.72 -20.59
C PHE A 173 -0.21 28.63 -20.56
N GLN A 174 0.49 29.31 -21.47
CA GLN A 174 1.95 29.36 -21.49
C GLN A 174 2.52 29.94 -20.18
N GLN A 175 1.91 30.99 -19.64
CA GLN A 175 2.29 31.55 -18.34
C GLN A 175 2.06 30.55 -17.20
N ASN A 176 0.91 29.86 -17.17
CA ASN A 176 0.56 28.94 -16.09
C ASN A 176 1.34 27.60 -16.13
N ILE A 177 1.77 27.12 -17.30
CA ILE A 177 2.60 25.91 -17.40
C ILE A 177 4.08 26.19 -17.11
N GLN A 178 4.54 27.44 -17.25
CA GLN A 178 5.96 27.79 -17.09
C GLN A 178 6.55 27.36 -15.73
N PRO A 179 5.90 27.61 -14.58
CA PRO A 179 6.41 27.13 -13.29
C PRO A 179 6.56 25.59 -13.22
N SER A 180 5.70 24.86 -13.93
CA SER A 180 5.82 23.39 -14.01
C SER A 180 7.07 22.98 -14.79
N LYS A 181 7.38 23.68 -15.88
CA LYS A 181 8.60 23.46 -16.68
C LYS A 181 9.85 23.86 -15.92
N ASP A 182 9.83 24.99 -15.23
CA ASP A 182 10.96 25.48 -14.43
C ASP A 182 11.33 24.47 -13.33
N ILE A 183 10.35 23.91 -12.62
CA ILE A 183 10.60 22.88 -11.60
C ILE A 183 11.03 21.56 -12.24
N HIS A 184 10.48 21.17 -13.40
CA HIS A 184 10.95 20.01 -14.16
C HIS A 184 12.45 20.11 -14.47
N GLU A 185 12.88 21.24 -15.04
CA GLU A 185 14.28 21.52 -15.34
C GLU A 185 15.13 21.60 -14.07
N GLN A 186 14.64 22.22 -12.99
CA GLN A 186 15.35 22.30 -11.71
C GLN A 186 15.57 20.94 -11.04
N LYS A 187 14.55 20.07 -11.05
CA LYS A 187 14.56 18.78 -10.33
C LYS A 187 15.29 17.70 -11.10
N LEU A 188 15.05 17.60 -12.41
CA LEU A 188 15.62 16.54 -13.23
C LEU A 188 16.91 16.98 -13.93
N GLY A 189 17.06 18.27 -14.25
CA GLY A 189 18.17 18.83 -15.04
C GLY A 189 17.92 18.76 -16.55
N GLU A 190 18.54 19.67 -17.30
CA GLU A 190 18.36 19.74 -18.77
C GLU A 190 18.81 18.43 -19.44
N GLY A 191 17.92 17.83 -20.23
CA GLY A 191 18.20 16.59 -20.99
C GLY A 191 18.32 15.31 -20.16
N ARG A 192 17.99 15.32 -18.86
CA ARG A 192 18.08 14.13 -17.99
C ARG A 192 16.77 13.34 -17.95
N THR A 193 16.92 12.02 -17.89
CA THR A 193 15.81 11.05 -17.92
C THR A 193 15.21 10.81 -16.55
N ASN A 194 13.87 10.84 -16.45
CA ASN A 194 13.14 10.30 -15.32
C ASN A 194 13.29 8.76 -15.28
N LEU A 195 14.16 8.27 -14.39
CA LEU A 195 14.44 6.83 -14.28
C LEU A 195 13.24 6.03 -13.73
N SER A 196 12.28 6.66 -13.05
CA SER A 196 11.09 5.95 -12.54
C SER A 196 10.25 5.26 -13.63
N ALA A 197 10.40 5.68 -14.90
CA ALA A 197 9.80 5.03 -16.06
C ALA A 197 10.20 3.56 -16.25
N MET A 198 11.34 3.16 -15.70
CA MET A 198 11.77 1.76 -15.72
C MET A 198 10.72 0.86 -15.05
N ARG A 199 10.07 1.30 -13.96
CA ARG A 199 9.02 0.52 -13.28
C ARG A 199 7.93 0.05 -14.23
N SER A 200 7.55 0.90 -15.17
CA SER A 200 6.51 0.65 -16.16
C SER A 200 6.97 -0.33 -17.23
N ALA A 201 8.27 -0.40 -17.52
CA ALA A 201 8.84 -1.35 -18.47
C ALA A 201 9.25 -2.70 -17.83
N ALA A 202 9.20 -2.83 -16.52
CA ALA A 202 9.56 -4.06 -15.80
C ALA A 202 8.68 -5.26 -16.24
N PRO A 203 9.25 -6.47 -16.41
CA PRO A 203 10.63 -6.89 -16.13
C PRO A 203 11.66 -6.62 -17.25
N LEU A 204 11.31 -5.79 -18.25
CA LEU A 204 12.10 -5.50 -19.44
C LEU A 204 12.75 -4.10 -19.42
N SER A 205 12.97 -3.54 -18.22
CA SER A 205 13.46 -2.15 -18.08
C SER A 205 14.84 -1.93 -18.69
N ILE A 206 15.72 -2.93 -18.60
CA ILE A 206 17.07 -2.86 -19.19
C ILE A 206 16.98 -2.78 -20.71
N GLN A 207 16.06 -3.52 -21.33
CA GLN A 207 15.82 -3.55 -22.77
C GLN A 207 15.19 -2.24 -23.25
N ALA A 208 14.32 -1.65 -22.42
CA ALA A 208 13.75 -0.34 -22.69
C ALA A 208 14.84 0.74 -22.72
N GLY A 209 15.80 0.68 -21.78
CA GLY A 209 17.00 1.51 -21.77
C GLY A 209 16.68 3.01 -21.74
N THR A 210 17.49 3.80 -22.46
CA THR A 210 17.34 5.27 -22.50
C THR A 210 16.10 5.74 -23.27
N LYS A 211 15.46 4.87 -24.08
CA LYS A 211 14.31 5.24 -24.92
C LYS A 211 13.09 5.70 -24.13
N LEU A 212 12.99 5.31 -22.85
CA LEU A 212 11.95 5.79 -21.95
C LEU A 212 12.12 7.29 -21.64
N GLY A 213 13.36 7.78 -21.58
CA GLY A 213 13.65 9.19 -21.37
C GLY A 213 13.24 10.08 -22.53
N ASP A 214 13.29 9.57 -23.76
CA ASP A 214 12.87 10.30 -24.95
C ASP A 214 11.37 10.62 -24.92
N ILE A 215 10.55 9.77 -24.28
CA ILE A 215 9.10 9.99 -24.16
C ILE A 215 8.79 11.13 -23.20
N SER A 216 9.44 11.12 -22.02
CA SER A 216 9.34 12.23 -21.07
C SER A 216 9.81 13.55 -21.71
N ALA A 217 10.97 13.54 -22.38
CA ALA A 217 11.48 14.73 -23.07
C ALA A 217 10.51 15.24 -24.15
N GLN A 218 9.93 14.33 -24.94
CA GLN A 218 8.91 14.63 -25.94
C GLN A 218 7.66 15.25 -25.30
N TYR A 219 7.17 14.71 -24.19
CA TYR A 219 6.00 15.22 -23.49
C TYR A 219 6.20 16.63 -22.94
N TRP A 220 7.31 16.89 -22.25
CA TRP A 220 7.59 18.23 -21.68
C TRP A 220 7.91 19.28 -22.76
N LYS A 221 8.46 18.86 -23.90
CA LYS A 221 8.74 19.74 -25.04
C LYS A 221 7.48 20.07 -25.85
N ASN A 222 6.70 19.06 -26.23
CA ASN A 222 5.62 19.19 -27.22
C ASN A 222 4.21 19.04 -26.63
N GLY A 223 4.08 18.57 -25.39
CA GLY A 223 2.81 18.34 -24.70
C GLY A 223 2.10 17.04 -25.06
N THR A 224 2.77 16.13 -25.76
CA THR A 224 2.21 14.87 -26.28
C THR A 224 3.25 13.75 -26.20
N VAL A 225 2.84 12.48 -26.03
CA VAL A 225 3.79 11.34 -25.96
C VAL A 225 4.20 10.75 -27.32
N THR A 226 3.68 11.34 -28.40
CA THR A 226 4.03 11.10 -29.80
C THR A 226 4.17 12.45 -30.50
N PRO A 227 4.74 12.54 -31.72
CA PRO A 227 4.77 13.80 -32.47
C PRO A 227 3.37 14.42 -32.58
N ARG A 228 3.26 15.70 -32.21
CA ARG A 228 1.99 16.45 -32.18
C ARG A 228 1.39 16.52 -33.58
N GLN A 229 0.10 16.21 -33.72
CA GLN A 229 -0.56 16.31 -35.02
C GLN A 229 -0.88 17.78 -35.34
N ALA A 230 -0.94 18.11 -36.64
CA ALA A 230 -1.18 19.49 -37.08
C ALA A 230 -2.52 20.08 -36.59
N LYS A 231 -3.52 19.23 -36.31
CA LYS A 231 -4.85 19.63 -35.83
C LYS A 231 -4.92 19.88 -34.32
N ASP A 232 -4.01 19.33 -33.54
CA ASP A 232 -4.05 19.39 -32.07
C ASP A 232 -3.47 20.72 -31.57
N LYS A 233 -4.15 21.85 -31.85
CA LYS A 233 -3.61 23.19 -31.59
C LYS A 233 -4.08 23.83 -30.29
N LEU A 234 -5.24 23.43 -29.77
CA LEU A 234 -5.93 24.15 -28.70
C LEU A 234 -5.46 23.65 -27.33
N PRO A 235 -5.21 24.51 -26.33
CA PRO A 235 -4.89 24.06 -24.98
C PRO A 235 -6.03 23.20 -24.43
N ASN A 236 -5.70 22.02 -23.92
CA ASN A 236 -6.66 21.03 -23.44
C ASN A 236 -7.44 21.58 -22.23
N PRO A 237 -8.76 21.81 -22.32
CA PRO A 237 -9.53 22.38 -21.21
C PRO A 237 -9.55 21.50 -19.95
N LEU A 238 -9.37 20.19 -20.06
CA LEU A 238 -9.31 19.27 -18.89
C LEU A 238 -7.98 19.30 -18.15
N LEU A 239 -6.96 19.99 -18.67
CA LEU A 239 -5.64 20.06 -18.07
C LEU A 239 -5.16 21.50 -17.91
N ALA A 240 -5.22 22.30 -18.98
CA ALA A 240 -4.80 23.70 -18.99
C ALA A 240 -5.57 24.55 -17.97
N SER A 241 -6.88 24.30 -17.78
CA SER A 241 -7.71 25.04 -16.83
C SER A 241 -7.39 24.76 -15.35
N LEU A 242 -6.63 23.70 -15.08
CA LEU A 242 -6.31 23.22 -13.74
C LEU A 242 -4.97 23.79 -13.23
N LEU A 243 -4.18 24.40 -14.12
CA LEU A 243 -2.86 24.93 -13.82
C LEU A 243 -2.90 26.42 -13.51
N SER A 244 -2.08 26.84 -12.56
CA SER A 244 -1.88 28.23 -12.15
C SER A 244 -0.42 28.45 -11.73
N GLU A 245 -0.06 29.67 -11.31
CA GLU A 245 1.26 29.95 -10.73
C GLU A 245 1.58 29.06 -9.51
N ASN A 246 0.55 28.70 -8.72
CA ASN A 246 0.73 27.93 -7.48
C ASN A 246 0.21 26.48 -7.60
N ASP A 247 -0.54 26.14 -8.64
CA ASP A 247 -1.00 24.78 -8.89
C ASP A 247 -0.34 24.25 -10.16
N ILE A 248 0.70 23.47 -9.98
CA ILE A 248 1.63 23.13 -11.04
C ILE A 248 1.56 21.63 -11.34
N LEU A 249 1.79 21.25 -12.59
CA LEU A 249 1.88 19.85 -12.96
C LEU A 249 3.10 19.24 -12.26
N HIS A 250 2.94 18.04 -11.69
CA HIS A 250 4.04 17.38 -11.01
C HIS A 250 5.24 17.21 -11.97
N TYR A 251 6.44 17.57 -11.53
CA TYR A 251 7.65 17.65 -12.37
C TYR A 251 8.04 16.33 -13.03
N ALA A 252 7.65 15.19 -12.45
CA ALA A 252 7.90 13.86 -13.00
C ALA A 252 6.72 13.32 -13.84
N SER A 253 5.74 14.16 -14.19
CA SER A 253 4.58 13.73 -14.98
C SER A 253 4.99 13.20 -16.34
N ASP A 254 4.58 11.98 -16.64
CA ASP A 254 4.72 11.34 -17.93
C ASP A 254 3.53 10.38 -18.11
N PRO A 255 2.65 10.59 -19.10
CA PRO A 255 1.44 9.80 -19.28
C PRO A 255 1.63 8.30 -19.44
N VAL A 256 2.80 7.81 -19.88
CA VAL A 256 2.99 6.37 -20.10
C VAL A 256 3.36 5.60 -18.83
N LEU A 257 3.70 6.29 -17.75
CA LEU A 257 4.14 5.67 -16.49
C LEU A 257 3.07 4.79 -15.85
N GLY A 258 1.79 5.09 -16.09
CA GLY A 258 0.68 4.34 -15.54
C GLY A 258 0.43 2.97 -16.17
N PHE A 259 1.16 2.60 -17.23
CA PHE A 259 0.89 1.41 -18.05
C PHE A 259 2.00 0.36 -17.96
N HIS A 260 1.72 -0.87 -18.42
CA HIS A 260 2.67 -1.99 -18.40
C HIS A 260 3.46 -2.07 -19.71
N LEU A 261 4.45 -1.20 -19.86
CA LEU A 261 5.25 -0.97 -21.07
C LEU A 261 6.19 -2.13 -21.45
N ALA A 262 6.32 -3.17 -20.62
CA ALA A 262 7.07 -4.38 -20.96
C ALA A 262 6.64 -4.99 -22.32
N THR A 263 5.35 -4.88 -22.65
CA THR A 263 4.76 -5.31 -23.94
C THR A 263 5.40 -4.65 -25.16
N ALA A 264 5.94 -3.43 -25.04
CA ALA A 264 6.63 -2.76 -26.13
C ALA A 264 8.00 -3.38 -26.48
N TYR A 265 8.58 -4.13 -25.55
CA TYR A 265 9.96 -4.62 -25.64
C TYR A 265 10.07 -6.15 -25.66
N ALA A 266 9.00 -6.85 -25.23
CA ALA A 266 8.91 -8.31 -25.22
C ALA A 266 8.84 -8.89 -26.64
N ALA A 267 9.25 -10.15 -26.78
CA ALA A 267 8.86 -10.98 -27.92
C ALA A 267 7.49 -11.58 -27.59
N LEU A 268 6.43 -11.03 -28.16
CA LEU A 268 5.06 -11.52 -27.96
C LEU A 268 4.65 -12.45 -29.09
N LEU A 269 3.83 -13.44 -28.77
CA LEU A 269 3.19 -14.29 -29.77
C LEU A 269 2.20 -13.46 -30.61
N GLU A 270 2.09 -13.74 -31.91
CA GLU A 270 1.13 -13.05 -32.79
C GLU A 270 -0.32 -13.21 -32.27
N GLY A 271 -1.04 -12.11 -32.16
CA GLY A 271 -2.41 -12.10 -31.62
C GLY A 271 -2.48 -12.17 -30.10
N SER A 272 -1.34 -12.05 -29.40
CA SER A 272 -1.29 -11.98 -27.94
C SER A 272 -2.16 -10.85 -27.39
N PRO A 273 -2.81 -11.03 -26.21
CA PRO A 273 -3.42 -9.93 -25.48
C PRO A 273 -2.46 -8.76 -25.29
N LEU A 274 -2.97 -7.53 -25.49
CA LEU A 274 -2.23 -6.27 -25.37
C LEU A 274 -0.98 -6.18 -26.27
N GLU A 275 -0.91 -6.97 -27.35
CA GLU A 275 0.13 -6.80 -28.37
C GLU A 275 0.07 -5.37 -28.95
N PRO A 276 1.13 -4.55 -28.82
CA PRO A 276 1.09 -3.17 -29.27
C PRO A 276 0.95 -3.05 -30.79
N LYS A 277 0.08 -2.18 -31.26
CA LYS A 277 -0.08 -1.86 -32.69
C LYS A 277 1.03 -0.92 -33.17
N ILE A 278 2.24 -1.44 -33.38
CA ILE A 278 3.42 -0.63 -33.71
C ILE A 278 3.47 -0.30 -35.21
N ARG A 279 3.52 1.01 -35.55
CA ARG A 279 3.83 1.50 -36.90
C ARG A 279 5.24 2.13 -36.92
N GLY A 280 6.29 1.33 -37.13
CA GLY A 280 7.69 1.80 -37.18
C GLY A 280 8.52 1.43 -35.93
N LYS A 281 9.68 2.08 -35.72
CA LYS A 281 10.59 1.77 -34.59
C LYS A 281 10.62 2.85 -33.49
N GLU A 282 9.88 3.94 -33.66
CA GLU A 282 9.85 5.08 -32.74
C GLU A 282 8.61 5.02 -31.83
N PHE A 283 8.71 5.57 -30.61
CA PHE A 283 7.60 5.68 -29.64
C PHE A 283 6.87 4.37 -29.31
N VAL A 284 7.59 3.23 -29.30
CA VAL A 284 6.99 1.90 -29.05
C VAL A 284 6.28 1.80 -27.70
N ALA A 285 6.78 2.49 -26.66
CA ALA A 285 6.13 2.49 -25.35
C ALA A 285 4.82 3.30 -25.37
N SER A 286 4.77 4.42 -26.09
CA SER A 286 3.53 5.18 -26.30
C SER A 286 2.48 4.34 -27.04
N ALA A 287 2.89 3.54 -28.03
CA ALA A 287 2.00 2.63 -28.74
C ALA A 287 1.45 1.52 -27.82
N ALA A 288 2.28 0.97 -26.94
CA ALA A 288 1.86 -0.01 -25.94
C ALA A 288 0.88 0.60 -24.92
N ALA A 289 1.18 1.79 -24.39
CA ALA A 289 0.31 2.50 -23.46
C ALA A 289 -1.06 2.80 -24.07
N LYS A 290 -1.11 3.31 -25.31
CA LYS A 290 -2.36 3.56 -26.04
C LYS A 290 -3.15 2.29 -26.32
N THR A 291 -2.47 1.19 -26.69
CA THR A 291 -3.12 -0.11 -26.91
C THR A 291 -3.79 -0.59 -25.61
N GLN A 292 -3.07 -0.52 -24.48
CA GLN A 292 -3.61 -0.87 -23.17
C GLN A 292 -4.77 0.03 -22.76
N PHE A 293 -4.61 1.34 -22.89
CA PHE A 293 -5.67 2.31 -22.60
C PHE A 293 -6.95 1.98 -23.37
N ASN A 294 -6.87 1.73 -24.67
CA ASN A 294 -8.03 1.42 -25.51
C ASN A 294 -8.74 0.13 -25.06
N GLU A 295 -7.97 -0.94 -24.80
CA GLU A 295 -8.52 -2.20 -24.29
C GLU A 295 -9.16 -2.02 -22.90
N TRP A 296 -8.55 -1.20 -22.04
CA TRP A 296 -9.05 -0.97 -20.68
C TRP A 296 -10.33 -0.13 -20.66
N ILE A 297 -10.41 0.96 -21.44
CA ILE A 297 -11.66 1.74 -21.54
C ILE A 297 -12.77 0.93 -22.19
N SER A 298 -12.45 0.04 -23.15
CA SER A 298 -13.43 -0.86 -23.75
C SER A 298 -13.97 -1.86 -22.71
N ALA A 299 -13.09 -2.42 -21.88
CA ALA A 299 -13.50 -3.32 -20.80
C ALA A 299 -14.36 -2.58 -19.75
N PHE A 300 -13.97 -1.37 -19.37
CA PHE A 300 -14.75 -0.52 -18.46
C PHE A 300 -16.18 -0.30 -18.98
N LYS A 301 -16.33 0.11 -20.25
CA LYS A 301 -17.63 0.31 -20.91
C LYS A 301 -18.50 -0.95 -20.85
N SER A 302 -17.90 -2.13 -21.02
CA SER A 302 -18.62 -3.42 -20.98
C SER A 302 -19.13 -3.81 -19.58
N LEU A 303 -18.56 -3.23 -18.52
CA LEU A 303 -18.87 -3.56 -17.12
C LEU A 303 -19.64 -2.47 -16.38
N GLN A 304 -20.05 -1.40 -17.08
CA GLN A 304 -20.64 -0.21 -16.48
C GLN A 304 -21.86 -0.48 -15.58
N SER A 305 -22.65 -1.54 -15.84
CA SER A 305 -23.82 -1.90 -15.04
C SER A 305 -23.47 -2.53 -13.68
N ASN A 306 -22.24 -3.02 -13.52
CA ASN A 306 -21.76 -3.73 -12.33
C ASN A 306 -20.84 -2.85 -11.46
N ILE A 307 -20.60 -1.61 -11.87
CA ILE A 307 -19.62 -0.71 -11.25
C ILE A 307 -20.32 0.50 -10.65
N VAL A 308 -19.95 0.82 -9.41
CA VAL A 308 -20.24 2.09 -8.75
C VAL A 308 -18.91 2.76 -8.39
N ILE A 309 -18.76 4.05 -8.69
CA ILE A 309 -17.60 4.86 -8.34
C ILE A 309 -18.07 6.04 -7.52
N ARG A 310 -17.61 6.12 -6.28
CA ARG A 310 -17.95 7.13 -5.30
C ARG A 310 -16.74 8.04 -5.10
N PHE A 311 -16.94 9.35 -5.15
CA PHE A 311 -15.87 10.32 -4.99
C PHE A 311 -16.01 11.13 -3.70
N ALA A 312 -14.88 11.33 -3.02
CA ALA A 312 -14.74 12.25 -1.90
C ALA A 312 -13.52 13.16 -2.11
N VAL A 313 -13.71 14.47 -1.92
CA VAL A 313 -12.61 15.43 -1.81
C VAL A 313 -12.35 15.68 -0.34
N ALA A 314 -11.34 15.01 0.20
CA ALA A 314 -10.99 15.08 1.62
C ALA A 314 -9.55 14.63 1.87
N ASP A 315 -9.03 15.00 3.03
CA ASP A 315 -7.88 14.32 3.64
C ASP A 315 -8.23 12.85 3.91
N ALA A 316 -7.30 11.95 3.58
CA ALA A 316 -7.53 10.52 3.61
C ALA A 316 -7.82 10.00 5.04
N LEU A 317 -7.12 10.52 6.05
CA LEU A 317 -7.30 10.12 7.44
C LEU A 317 -8.65 10.61 7.97
N THR A 318 -9.03 11.84 7.61
CA THR A 318 -10.31 12.44 7.96
C THR A 318 -11.48 11.66 7.37
N LEU A 319 -11.42 11.30 6.08
CA LEU A 319 -12.46 10.48 5.46
C LEU A 319 -12.59 9.12 6.17
N CYS A 320 -11.47 8.46 6.45
CA CYS A 320 -11.47 7.16 7.11
C CYS A 320 -12.11 7.23 8.51
N HIS A 321 -11.73 8.20 9.34
CA HIS A 321 -12.37 8.39 10.65
C HIS A 321 -13.84 8.80 10.55
N SER A 322 -14.22 9.51 9.49
CA SER A 322 -15.63 9.83 9.21
C SER A 322 -16.44 8.59 8.86
N PHE A 323 -15.90 7.65 8.07
CA PHE A 323 -16.54 6.35 7.85
C PHE A 323 -16.65 5.54 9.15
N GLN A 324 -15.61 5.54 9.98
CA GLN A 324 -15.67 4.89 11.29
C GLN A 324 -16.79 5.47 12.16
N ALA A 325 -16.90 6.81 12.23
CA ALA A 325 -17.92 7.49 13.03
C ALA A 325 -19.33 7.24 12.48
N ALA A 326 -19.52 7.35 11.17
CA ALA A 326 -20.79 7.09 10.51
C ALA A 326 -21.28 5.66 10.75
N HIS A 327 -20.39 4.67 10.62
CA HIS A 327 -20.71 3.27 10.86
C HIS A 327 -21.11 2.97 12.31
N THR A 328 -20.34 3.49 13.29
CA THR A 328 -20.53 3.14 14.70
C THR A 328 -21.61 3.98 15.38
N THR A 329 -21.68 5.28 15.07
CA THR A 329 -22.47 6.24 15.85
C THR A 329 -23.60 6.89 15.06
N ALA A 330 -23.60 6.77 13.72
CA ALA A 330 -24.48 7.52 12.82
C ALA A 330 -24.41 9.05 13.03
N LYS A 331 -23.30 9.55 13.59
CA LYS A 331 -23.03 10.99 13.81
C LYS A 331 -21.77 11.42 13.05
N PRO A 332 -21.65 12.72 12.72
CA PRO A 332 -20.42 13.26 12.15
C PRO A 332 -19.21 13.04 13.06
N ALA A 333 -18.03 12.89 12.47
CA ALA A 333 -16.78 12.78 13.21
C ALA A 333 -16.28 14.13 13.76
N ASN A 334 -16.90 15.25 13.40
CA ASN A 334 -16.45 16.61 13.76
C ASN A 334 -14.99 16.86 13.37
N LEU A 335 -14.65 16.47 12.14
CA LEU A 335 -13.34 16.68 11.53
C LEU A 335 -13.48 17.59 10.31
N TYR A 336 -12.55 18.52 10.14
CA TYR A 336 -12.47 19.34 8.93
C TYR A 336 -12.02 18.51 7.74
N ARG A 337 -12.62 18.76 6.58
CA ARG A 337 -12.38 17.92 5.40
C ARG A 337 -10.94 17.94 4.89
N ARG A 338 -10.19 19.04 5.05
CA ARG A 338 -8.78 19.16 4.68
C ARG A 338 -8.14 20.40 5.32
N THR A 339 -6.81 20.44 5.32
CA THR A 339 -6.00 21.42 6.08
C THR A 339 -6.33 22.89 5.82
N TRP A 340 -6.72 23.25 4.59
CA TRP A 340 -7.01 24.63 4.18
C TRP A 340 -8.51 24.95 4.02
N ASP A 341 -9.39 24.05 4.45
CA ASP A 341 -10.84 24.17 4.26
C ASP A 341 -11.56 24.24 5.61
N PRO A 342 -12.27 25.33 5.93
CA PRO A 342 -12.96 25.50 7.21
C PRO A 342 -14.28 24.72 7.30
N ARG A 343 -14.62 23.91 6.30
CA ARG A 343 -15.85 23.10 6.32
C ARG A 343 -15.63 21.76 7.01
N PRO A 344 -16.52 21.33 7.91
CA PRO A 344 -16.54 19.96 8.41
C PRO A 344 -16.80 18.97 7.27
N LEU A 345 -16.27 17.76 7.37
CA LEU A 345 -16.65 16.65 6.49
C LEU A 345 -17.97 16.03 6.98
N VAL A 346 -19.04 16.23 6.21
CA VAL A 346 -20.37 15.70 6.52
C VAL A 346 -20.81 14.75 5.41
N LEU A 347 -20.68 13.44 5.66
CA LEU A 347 -21.11 12.40 4.71
C LEU A 347 -22.61 12.46 4.45
N ASP A 348 -23.04 12.14 3.23
CA ASP A 348 -24.44 12.10 2.84
C ASP A 348 -25.24 11.14 3.74
N PRO A 349 -26.21 11.63 4.54
CA PRO A 349 -27.02 10.78 5.40
C PRO A 349 -27.83 9.73 4.64
N LYS A 350 -28.12 9.91 3.34
CA LYS A 350 -28.85 8.91 2.53
C LYS A 350 -28.00 7.67 2.26
N ASP A 351 -26.71 7.86 2.02
CA ASP A 351 -25.78 6.76 1.72
C ASP A 351 -25.06 6.24 2.97
N TYR A 352 -24.70 7.10 3.92
CA TYR A 352 -23.88 6.75 5.08
C TYR A 352 -24.63 6.85 6.42
N GLY A 353 -25.91 7.19 6.40
CA GLY A 353 -26.79 7.12 7.55
C GLY A 353 -27.34 5.70 7.79
N LYS A 354 -28.27 5.59 8.74
CA LYS A 354 -28.87 4.31 9.13
C LYS A 354 -29.64 3.69 7.96
N GLY A 355 -29.18 2.53 7.47
CA GLY A 355 -29.79 1.81 6.35
C GLY A 355 -29.39 2.32 4.96
N GLY A 356 -28.38 3.20 4.89
CA GLY A 356 -27.84 3.69 3.62
C GLY A 356 -27.09 2.63 2.81
N SER A 357 -26.85 2.95 1.53
CA SER A 357 -26.23 2.03 0.56
C SER A 357 -24.70 2.17 0.44
N GLY A 358 -24.12 3.19 1.06
CA GLY A 358 -22.70 3.50 1.00
C GLY A 358 -21.86 2.48 1.79
N PRO A 359 -20.70 2.05 1.28
CA PRO A 359 -19.83 1.14 2.00
C PRO A 359 -19.19 1.83 3.21
N SER A 360 -19.21 1.13 4.35
CA SER A 360 -18.55 1.57 5.58
C SER A 360 -17.46 0.62 6.07
N ALA A 361 -17.30 -0.51 5.38
CA ALA A 361 -16.22 -1.46 5.56
C ALA A 361 -15.84 -2.02 4.17
N PHE A 362 -14.57 -2.33 3.98
CA PHE A 362 -13.98 -2.59 2.66
C PHE A 362 -13.26 -3.94 2.63
N ASP A 363 -13.33 -4.60 1.47
CA ASP A 363 -12.56 -5.82 1.16
C ASP A 363 -11.12 -5.47 0.77
N MET A 364 -10.93 -4.31 0.14
CA MET A 364 -9.63 -3.83 -0.31
C MET A 364 -9.48 -2.36 0.06
N ILE A 365 -8.36 -2.02 0.67
CA ILE A 365 -7.95 -0.62 0.86
C ILE A 365 -6.59 -0.43 0.18
N ASP A 366 -6.54 0.40 -0.85
CA ASP A 366 -5.30 0.83 -1.50
C ASP A 366 -4.98 2.26 -1.06
N THR A 367 -3.74 2.49 -0.62
CA THR A 367 -3.32 3.79 -0.06
C THR A 367 -2.32 4.52 -0.94
N SER A 368 -2.08 4.04 -2.17
CA SER A 368 -1.06 4.58 -3.05
C SER A 368 0.28 4.76 -2.28
N ASN A 369 1.04 5.79 -2.62
CA ASN A 369 2.25 6.20 -1.92
C ASN A 369 2.01 7.15 -0.73
N LEU A 370 0.78 7.20 -0.17
CA LEU A 370 0.48 8.10 0.96
C LEU A 370 1.34 7.83 2.20
N CYS A 371 1.90 6.63 2.32
CA CYS A 371 2.82 6.29 3.40
C CYS A 371 4.02 7.24 3.47
N ASP A 372 4.50 7.75 2.32
CA ASP A 372 5.61 8.71 2.24
C ASP A 372 5.21 10.13 2.70
N HIS A 373 3.91 10.43 2.78
CA HIS A 373 3.37 11.77 3.04
C HIS A 373 2.75 11.91 4.43
N ILE A 374 2.07 10.86 4.90
CA ILE A 374 1.28 10.90 6.15
C ILE A 374 1.66 9.77 7.13
N GLY A 375 2.62 8.91 6.78
CA GLY A 375 3.15 7.84 7.63
C GLY A 375 2.28 6.56 7.71
N ALA A 376 2.92 5.40 7.76
CA ALA A 376 2.23 4.09 7.81
C ALA A 376 1.32 3.93 9.02
N LEU A 377 1.79 4.36 10.20
CA LEU A 377 1.05 4.22 11.44
C LEU A 377 -0.29 4.97 11.40
N ASN A 378 -0.30 6.24 10.97
CA ASN A 378 -1.53 7.02 10.83
C ASN A 378 -2.52 6.35 9.87
N ILE A 379 -2.03 5.78 8.76
CA ILE A 379 -2.84 5.01 7.81
C ILE A 379 -3.44 3.77 8.49
N LEU A 380 -2.66 3.00 9.23
CA LEU A 380 -3.14 1.81 9.93
C LEU A 380 -4.20 2.16 11.00
N PHE A 381 -4.05 3.30 11.69
CA PHE A 381 -5.01 3.77 12.70
C PHE A 381 -6.37 4.14 12.07
N ALA A 382 -6.33 4.83 10.94
CA ALA A 382 -7.51 5.37 10.30
C ALA A 382 -8.22 4.35 9.39
N ALA A 383 -7.46 3.65 8.54
CA ALA A 383 -8.01 2.77 7.51
C ALA A 383 -8.12 1.31 7.95
N GLY A 384 -7.21 0.82 8.81
CA GLY A 384 -7.22 -0.58 9.28
C GLY A 384 -8.56 -1.04 9.89
N PRO A 385 -9.21 -0.25 10.77
CA PRO A 385 -10.52 -0.59 11.33
C PRO A 385 -11.66 -0.73 10.31
N LEU A 386 -11.49 -0.20 9.09
CA LEU A 386 -12.48 -0.28 8.02
C LEU A 386 -12.39 -1.59 7.22
N LEU A 387 -11.42 -2.47 7.47
CA LEU A 387 -11.37 -3.78 6.82
C LEU A 387 -12.57 -4.65 7.22
N LYS A 388 -13.17 -5.39 6.29
CA LYS A 388 -14.17 -6.43 6.60
C LYS A 388 -13.54 -7.59 7.39
N ASP A 389 -14.39 -8.36 8.06
CA ASP A 389 -13.98 -9.55 8.82
C ASP A 389 -13.96 -10.79 7.91
N GLU A 390 -13.16 -10.72 6.85
CA GLU A 390 -13.02 -11.78 5.84
C GLU A 390 -11.53 -12.09 5.60
N PRO A 391 -11.17 -13.33 5.24
CA PRO A 391 -9.76 -13.73 5.12
C PRO A 391 -9.04 -13.01 3.97
N TRP A 392 -9.77 -12.60 2.93
CA TRP A 392 -9.21 -11.82 1.81
C TRP A 392 -9.07 -10.32 2.10
N ALA A 393 -9.74 -9.80 3.13
CA ALA A 393 -9.77 -8.36 3.37
C ALA A 393 -8.36 -7.84 3.66
N SER A 394 -7.90 -6.84 2.89
CA SER A 394 -6.51 -6.37 2.95
C SER A 394 -6.37 -4.86 2.76
N LEU A 395 -5.46 -4.28 3.54
CA LEU A 395 -4.98 -2.91 3.38
C LEU A 395 -3.58 -2.95 2.78
N PHE A 396 -3.33 -2.14 1.74
CA PHE A 396 -2.03 -2.05 1.08
C PHE A 396 -1.38 -0.70 1.34
N THR A 397 -0.16 -0.72 1.88
CA THR A 397 0.71 0.45 1.99
C THR A 397 1.81 0.37 0.95
N GLU A 398 2.06 1.47 0.23
CA GLU A 398 3.17 1.59 -0.71
C GLU A 398 4.09 2.74 -0.30
N LEU A 399 5.39 2.51 -0.42
CA LEU A 399 6.47 3.47 -0.17
C LEU A 399 7.28 3.61 -1.45
N LEU A 400 7.62 4.84 -1.84
CA LEU A 400 8.56 5.14 -2.92
C LEU A 400 9.87 5.73 -2.39
N ILE A 401 9.88 6.28 -1.18
CA ILE A 401 11.08 6.84 -0.57
C ILE A 401 11.80 5.74 0.23
N ARG A 402 13.09 5.53 -0.06
CA ARG A 402 13.91 4.57 0.70
C ARG A 402 14.17 5.12 2.11
N PRO A 403 13.83 4.38 3.19
CA PRO A 403 14.27 4.74 4.53
C PRO A 403 15.80 4.74 4.58
N GLU A 404 16.42 5.77 5.14
CA GLU A 404 17.89 5.84 5.28
C GLU A 404 18.40 4.68 6.16
N GLY A 405 19.55 4.06 5.85
CA GLY A 405 20.19 3.00 6.66
C GLY A 405 19.94 1.55 6.22
N ASP A 406 20.21 0.59 7.12
CA ASP A 406 20.11 -0.86 6.87
C ASP A 406 18.68 -1.29 6.50
N GLN A 407 18.53 -2.03 5.39
CA GLN A 407 17.24 -2.54 4.91
C GLN A 407 16.60 -3.55 5.88
N ARG A 408 17.40 -4.25 6.70
CA ARG A 408 16.89 -5.20 7.70
C ARG A 408 16.00 -4.54 8.75
N ASN A 409 16.21 -3.25 9.02
CA ASN A 409 15.42 -2.47 9.98
C ASN A 409 14.42 -1.53 9.28
N ALA A 410 14.22 -1.65 7.97
CA ALA A 410 13.37 -0.72 7.24
C ALA A 410 11.89 -0.82 7.67
N LEU A 411 11.38 -2.02 7.97
CA LEU A 411 10.01 -2.15 8.50
C LEU A 411 9.88 -1.55 9.91
N ASP A 412 10.90 -1.69 10.75
CA ASP A 412 10.93 -1.08 12.07
C ASP A 412 10.87 0.45 11.98
N LYS A 413 11.57 1.03 10.99
CA LYS A 413 11.51 2.47 10.72
C LYS A 413 10.13 2.92 10.25
N ILE A 414 9.51 2.16 9.36
CA ILE A 414 8.16 2.43 8.85
C ILE A 414 7.12 2.39 9.97
N LEU A 415 7.26 1.47 10.93
CA LEU A 415 6.37 1.31 12.08
C LEU A 415 6.81 2.05 13.34
N SER A 416 7.89 2.83 13.26
CA SER A 416 8.45 3.57 14.40
C SER A 416 8.80 2.70 15.61
N GLY A 417 9.22 1.46 15.40
CA GLY A 417 9.58 0.52 16.46
C GLY A 417 9.64 -0.92 15.95
N HIS A 418 10.06 -1.87 16.81
CA HIS A 418 10.18 -3.29 16.43
C HIS A 418 8.89 -3.82 15.79
N ALA A 419 8.97 -4.20 14.52
CA ALA A 419 7.80 -4.41 13.69
C ALA A 419 6.83 -5.49 14.21
N PRO A 420 7.28 -6.67 14.68
CA PRO A 420 6.41 -7.65 15.33
C PRO A 420 5.72 -7.11 16.58
N THR A 421 6.42 -6.32 17.41
CA THR A 421 5.86 -5.73 18.64
C THR A 421 4.73 -4.76 18.29
N ILE A 422 5.00 -3.80 17.41
CA ILE A 422 4.04 -2.77 17.03
C ILE A 422 2.83 -3.38 16.29
N SER A 423 3.08 -4.31 15.37
CA SER A 423 2.04 -5.05 14.65
C SER A 423 1.09 -5.79 15.60
N LEU A 424 1.64 -6.47 16.62
CA LEU A 424 0.85 -7.18 17.63
C LEU A 424 0.04 -6.23 18.52
N LEU A 425 0.59 -5.08 18.90
CA LEU A 425 -0.14 -4.06 19.68
C LEU A 425 -1.28 -3.41 18.90
N LEU A 426 -1.15 -3.29 17.57
CA LEU A 426 -2.17 -2.74 16.69
C LEU A 426 -3.26 -3.77 16.29
N GLY A 427 -2.89 -5.05 16.22
CA GLY A 427 -3.75 -6.13 15.73
C GLY A 427 -3.81 -6.20 14.20
N PHE A 428 -2.72 -5.84 13.52
CA PHE A 428 -2.56 -6.01 12.08
C PHE A 428 -1.26 -6.74 11.79
N SER A 429 -1.32 -7.73 10.90
CA SER A 429 -0.17 -8.55 10.51
C SER A 429 0.32 -8.17 9.10
N PRO A 430 1.62 -7.84 8.93
CA PRO A 430 2.24 -7.68 7.62
C PRO A 430 2.45 -9.07 7.00
N VAL A 431 1.61 -9.44 6.03
CA VAL A 431 1.51 -10.82 5.55
C VAL A 431 2.80 -11.27 4.84
N GLN A 432 3.34 -10.44 3.94
CA GLN A 432 4.57 -10.78 3.24
C GLN A 432 5.75 -10.93 4.21
N TYR A 433 5.84 -10.08 5.22
CA TYR A 433 6.90 -10.17 6.25
C TYR A 433 6.92 -11.55 6.91
N TRP A 434 5.76 -12.06 7.36
CA TRP A 434 5.69 -13.37 8.03
C TRP A 434 5.87 -14.57 7.10
N THR A 435 5.35 -14.49 5.87
CA THR A 435 5.44 -15.57 4.88
C THR A 435 6.78 -15.62 4.17
N ASN A 436 7.54 -14.51 4.20
CA ASN A 436 8.79 -14.29 3.48
C ASN A 436 8.73 -14.67 1.98
N ALA A 437 7.55 -14.57 1.38
CA ALA A 437 7.29 -14.96 0.01
C ALA A 437 6.36 -13.96 -0.67
N LYS A 438 6.73 -13.55 -1.88
CA LYS A 438 5.92 -12.70 -2.75
C LYS A 438 6.16 -13.05 -4.22
N VAL A 439 5.22 -12.66 -5.08
CA VAL A 439 5.35 -12.85 -6.54
C VAL A 439 5.81 -11.56 -7.23
N GLU A 440 5.71 -10.43 -6.54
CA GLU A 440 6.12 -9.12 -7.01
C GLU A 440 7.65 -9.03 -7.06
N SER A 441 8.18 -8.90 -8.27
CA SER A 441 9.61 -8.76 -8.53
C SER A 441 10.13 -7.45 -7.92
N HIS A 442 11.32 -7.53 -7.34
CA HIS A 442 12.08 -6.37 -6.87
C HIS A 442 13.35 -6.16 -7.72
N VAL A 443 13.49 -6.90 -8.81
CA VAL A 443 14.67 -6.89 -9.70
C VAL A 443 14.91 -5.51 -10.29
N ASP A 444 13.88 -4.91 -10.88
CA ASP A 444 14.00 -3.59 -11.49
C ASP A 444 14.23 -2.49 -10.45
N GLU A 445 13.69 -2.63 -9.24
CA GLU A 445 13.98 -1.72 -8.12
C GLU A 445 15.44 -1.80 -7.67
N ILE A 446 16.07 -2.98 -7.71
CA ILE A 446 17.51 -3.12 -7.46
C ILE A 446 18.30 -2.35 -8.53
N PHE A 447 18.01 -2.60 -9.82
CA PHE A 447 18.73 -1.92 -10.90
C PHE A 447 18.54 -0.41 -10.84
N LEU A 448 17.32 0.04 -10.55
CA LEU A 448 17.00 1.45 -10.30
C LEU A 448 17.84 2.02 -9.14
N GLY A 449 17.89 1.31 -8.00
CA GLY A 449 18.70 1.72 -6.85
C GLY A 449 20.18 1.86 -7.20
N LEU A 450 20.74 0.90 -7.91
CA LEU A 450 22.15 0.93 -8.36
C LEU A 450 22.44 2.10 -9.31
N MET A 451 21.51 2.43 -10.21
CA MET A 451 21.64 3.56 -11.14
C MET A 451 21.45 4.91 -10.45
N ASN A 452 20.59 4.99 -9.44
CA ASN A 452 20.27 6.22 -8.70
C ASN A 452 21.32 6.58 -7.64
N GLU A 453 21.96 5.61 -6.98
CA GLU A 453 23.08 5.86 -6.05
C GLU A 453 24.23 6.62 -6.72
N ALA A 454 24.51 6.33 -7.99
CA ALA A 454 25.50 7.07 -8.77
C ALA A 454 25.11 8.54 -9.05
N LYS A 455 23.83 8.90 -8.88
CA LYS A 455 23.26 10.22 -9.13
C LYS A 455 22.81 10.96 -7.85
N GLY A 456 22.90 10.33 -6.69
CA GLY A 456 22.43 10.89 -5.41
C GLY A 456 20.92 10.86 -5.19
N GLU A 457 20.17 10.08 -5.97
CA GLU A 457 18.72 9.86 -5.82
C GLU A 457 18.43 8.53 -5.10
N THR A 458 17.34 8.42 -4.33
CA THR A 458 17.08 7.25 -3.46
C THR A 458 15.61 6.80 -3.44
N GLN A 459 14.97 6.67 -4.61
CA GLN A 459 13.65 6.03 -4.67
C GLN A 459 13.72 4.50 -4.73
N THR A 460 12.86 3.81 -3.99
CA THR A 460 12.68 2.35 -4.04
C THR A 460 11.24 2.01 -3.71
N ARG A 461 10.53 1.34 -4.62
CA ARG A 461 9.14 0.95 -4.45
C ARG A 461 9.02 -0.28 -3.56
N ASN A 462 8.27 -0.17 -2.47
CA ASN A 462 7.92 -1.29 -1.59
C ASN A 462 6.43 -1.28 -1.29
N ARG A 463 5.77 -2.44 -1.45
CA ARG A 463 4.34 -2.60 -1.19
C ARG A 463 4.12 -3.73 -0.18
N LEU A 464 3.32 -3.47 0.85
CA LEU A 464 3.00 -4.41 1.92
C LEU A 464 1.50 -4.58 2.06
N ALA A 465 1.06 -5.82 2.26
CA ALA A 465 -0.32 -6.18 2.56
C ALA A 465 -0.47 -6.41 4.06
N TRP A 466 -1.45 -5.72 4.64
CA TRP A 466 -1.83 -5.81 6.04
C TRP A 466 -3.19 -6.49 6.15
N LYS A 467 -3.28 -7.49 7.03
CA LYS A 467 -4.53 -8.16 7.39
C LYS A 467 -4.76 -8.01 8.89
N ARG A 468 -6.02 -8.11 9.32
CA ARG A 468 -6.31 -8.28 10.74
C ARG A 468 -5.62 -9.56 11.23
N ASP A 469 -5.03 -9.50 12.41
CA ASP A 469 -4.32 -10.63 13.02
C ASP A 469 -5.17 -11.90 13.14
N ASN A 470 -6.45 -11.76 13.50
CA ASN A 470 -7.41 -12.85 13.57
C ASN A 470 -7.65 -13.51 12.19
N GLN A 471 -7.73 -12.71 11.14
CA GLN A 471 -7.90 -13.20 9.76
C GLN A 471 -6.63 -13.86 9.22
N PHE A 472 -5.45 -13.31 9.52
CA PHE A 472 -4.17 -13.91 9.10
C PHE A 472 -3.86 -15.21 9.83
N SER A 473 -4.15 -15.28 11.14
CA SER A 473 -3.96 -16.47 11.96
C SER A 473 -5.02 -17.56 11.73
N GLY A 474 -6.09 -17.26 11.00
CA GLY A 474 -7.23 -18.15 10.79
C GLY A 474 -8.05 -18.39 12.07
N GLN A 475 -8.00 -17.45 13.02
CA GLN A 475 -8.66 -17.55 14.31
C GLN A 475 -9.88 -16.64 14.36
N ALA A 476 -11.01 -17.17 14.86
CA ALA A 476 -12.21 -16.35 15.00
C ALA A 476 -12.02 -15.22 16.04
N ARG A 477 -11.33 -15.48 17.17
CA ARG A 477 -11.14 -14.52 18.29
C ARG A 477 -9.90 -14.85 19.14
N HIS A 478 -9.26 -13.80 19.69
CA HIS A 478 -8.36 -13.88 20.85
C HIS A 478 -8.67 -12.75 21.85
N GLY A 479 -8.23 -12.91 23.09
CA GLY A 479 -8.44 -11.93 24.16
C GLY A 479 -7.38 -10.83 24.14
N LYS A 480 -7.53 -9.83 25.01
CA LYS A 480 -6.52 -8.80 25.24
C LYS A 480 -5.17 -9.42 25.62
N LEU A 481 -4.10 -8.71 25.27
CA LEU A 481 -2.74 -9.00 25.72
C LEU A 481 -2.59 -8.48 27.16
N HIS A 482 -2.27 -9.34 28.12
CA HIS A 482 -2.09 -8.97 29.52
C HIS A 482 -0.63 -8.63 29.79
N ILE A 483 -0.36 -7.44 30.30
CA ILE A 483 0.99 -6.94 30.56
C ILE A 483 0.99 -5.98 31.76
N ASP A 484 2.06 -6.01 32.55
CA ASP A 484 2.28 -5.06 33.64
C ASP A 484 2.53 -3.63 33.10
N SER A 485 2.04 -2.61 33.82
CA SER A 485 2.13 -1.21 33.41
C SER A 485 3.58 -0.76 33.16
N LYS A 486 4.54 -1.17 34.00
CA LYS A 486 5.96 -0.77 33.83
C LYS A 486 6.58 -1.44 32.62
N GLN A 487 6.18 -2.67 32.30
CA GLN A 487 6.67 -3.39 31.13
C GLN A 487 6.07 -2.84 29.84
N LEU A 488 4.80 -2.41 29.85
CA LEU A 488 4.19 -1.76 28.69
C LEU A 488 4.88 -0.44 28.34
N ILE A 489 5.26 0.35 29.36
CA ILE A 489 6.03 1.59 29.15
C ILE A 489 7.34 1.31 28.39
N LYS A 490 8.04 0.21 28.70
CA LYS A 490 9.27 -0.17 27.97
C LYS A 490 9.05 -0.41 26.47
N LEU A 491 7.85 -0.82 26.06
CA LEU A 491 7.49 -1.00 24.66
C LEU A 491 7.07 0.33 24.00
N LEU A 492 6.43 1.22 24.77
CA LEU A 492 5.88 2.49 24.28
C LEU A 492 6.87 3.66 24.26
N SER A 493 7.86 3.69 25.17
CA SER A 493 8.87 4.76 25.20
C SER A 493 9.74 4.80 23.94
N PRO A 494 10.30 3.68 23.43
CA PRO A 494 11.06 3.71 22.17
C PRO A 494 10.21 4.13 20.96
N LEU A 495 8.92 3.79 20.97
CA LEU A 495 7.98 4.23 19.94
C LEU A 495 7.79 5.75 19.98
N TYR A 496 7.60 6.33 21.17
CA TYR A 496 7.52 7.78 21.33
C TYR A 496 8.80 8.46 20.84
N ASP A 497 9.97 7.93 21.23
CA ASP A 497 11.27 8.46 20.82
C ASP A 497 11.39 8.51 19.29
N TYR A 498 10.96 7.44 18.60
CA TYR A 498 11.02 7.35 17.15
C TYR A 498 10.02 8.31 16.48
N MET A 499 8.77 8.37 16.97
CA MET A 499 7.75 9.25 16.41
C MET A 499 8.15 10.73 16.43
N PHE A 500 9.00 11.12 17.40
CA PHE A 500 9.42 12.51 17.62
C PHE A 500 10.94 12.70 17.49
N GLU A 501 11.62 11.83 16.73
CA GLU A 501 13.07 11.88 16.49
C GLU A 501 13.55 13.26 16.01
N ALA A 502 12.75 13.96 15.20
CA ALA A 502 13.07 15.30 14.71
C ALA A 502 13.16 16.40 15.81
N GLU A 503 12.59 16.13 17.00
CA GLU A 503 12.67 17.00 18.18
C GLU A 503 13.88 16.66 19.07
N ASN A 504 14.58 15.55 18.78
CA ASN A 504 15.69 15.06 19.59
C ASN A 504 16.99 15.86 19.32
N ILE A 505 17.53 16.47 20.37
CA ILE A 505 18.75 17.29 20.31
C ILE A 505 19.94 16.46 19.83
N SER A 506 20.05 15.21 20.29
CA SER A 506 21.20 14.32 20.06
C SER A 506 21.27 13.74 18.64
N GLN A 507 20.15 13.75 17.91
CA GLN A 507 20.03 13.19 16.55
C GLN A 507 19.83 14.29 15.49
N SER A 508 19.94 15.56 15.88
CA SER A 508 19.77 16.69 14.98
C SER A 508 20.94 16.84 13.99
N ASN A 509 20.89 16.12 12.87
CA ASN A 509 21.81 16.31 11.75
C ASN A 509 21.48 17.62 11.00
N ALA A 510 21.97 18.74 11.53
CA ALA A 510 21.81 20.09 10.95
C ALA A 510 22.41 20.25 9.53
N GLY A 511 23.12 19.24 9.00
CA GLY A 511 23.85 19.31 7.72
C GLY A 511 23.21 18.64 6.51
N GLN A 512 22.13 17.86 6.66
CA GLN A 512 21.46 17.20 5.53
C GLN A 512 19.97 17.58 5.47
N ARG A 513 19.55 18.08 4.31
CA ARG A 513 18.17 18.47 4.02
C ARG A 513 17.31 17.22 3.85
N SER A 514 16.52 16.85 4.86
CA SER A 514 15.36 15.98 4.64
C SER A 514 14.26 16.82 4.00
N ASN A 515 13.76 16.42 2.83
CA ASN A 515 12.58 17.03 2.23
C ASN A 515 11.27 16.49 2.86
N THR A 516 11.37 15.65 3.88
CA THR A 516 10.25 14.95 4.50
C THR A 516 9.95 15.55 5.86
N TYR A 517 8.77 16.15 6.01
CA TYR A 517 8.27 16.60 7.31
C TYR A 517 8.04 15.38 8.22
N GLY A 518 8.10 15.58 9.54
CA GLY A 518 7.62 14.56 10.47
C GLY A 518 6.18 14.17 10.17
N HIS A 519 5.83 12.91 10.41
CA HIS A 519 4.46 12.40 10.14
C HIS A 519 3.54 12.50 11.36
N PHE A 520 4.08 12.84 12.54
CA PHE A 520 3.39 12.66 13.81
C PHE A 520 3.29 13.94 14.63
N ILE A 521 2.18 14.05 15.36
CA ILE A 521 1.92 15.04 16.41
C ILE A 521 1.46 14.30 17.67
N ARG A 522 1.26 15.00 18.80
CA ARG A 522 0.81 14.37 20.06
C ARG A 522 -0.53 13.66 19.93
N THR A 523 -1.43 14.14 19.05
CA THR A 523 -2.69 13.44 18.70
C THR A 523 -2.44 12.07 18.06
N SER A 524 -1.42 11.92 17.23
CA SER A 524 -1.05 10.62 16.62
C SER A 524 -0.65 9.61 17.70
N PHE A 525 0.15 10.03 18.69
CA PHE A 525 0.56 9.17 19.80
C PHE A 525 -0.61 8.83 20.73
N ALA A 526 -1.48 9.79 21.05
CA ALA A 526 -2.69 9.52 21.82
C ALA A 526 -3.64 8.55 21.08
N THR A 527 -3.70 8.65 19.75
CA THR A 527 -4.46 7.73 18.88
C THR A 527 -3.88 6.31 18.93
N MET A 528 -2.55 6.18 18.88
CA MET A 528 -1.87 4.90 19.10
C MET A 528 -2.26 4.29 20.45
N LEU A 529 -2.16 5.06 21.55
CA LEU A 529 -2.53 4.59 22.88
C LEU A 529 -4.00 4.17 22.98
N LYS A 530 -4.91 4.86 22.30
CA LYS A 530 -6.32 4.47 22.22
C LYS A 530 -6.51 3.08 21.58
N ILE A 531 -5.76 2.79 20.52
CA ILE A 531 -5.78 1.49 19.86
C ILE A 531 -5.20 0.42 20.79
N VAL A 532 -4.05 0.70 21.41
CA VAL A 532 -3.41 -0.20 22.38
C VAL A 532 -4.37 -0.51 23.54
N MET A 533 -5.12 0.47 24.05
CA MET A 533 -6.13 0.31 25.11
C MET A 533 -7.26 -0.67 24.73
N ALA A 534 -7.64 -0.70 23.46
CA ALA A 534 -8.61 -1.66 22.96
C ALA A 534 -8.06 -3.10 22.90
N ARG A 535 -6.73 -3.28 22.87
CA ARG A 535 -6.06 -4.58 22.68
C ARG A 535 -5.32 -5.11 23.90
N VAL A 536 -4.97 -4.23 24.85
CA VAL A 536 -4.08 -4.54 25.97
C VAL A 536 -4.81 -4.35 27.30
N ALA A 537 -4.67 -5.35 28.18
CA ALA A 537 -5.13 -5.33 29.54
C ALA A 537 -3.95 -4.99 30.47
N THR A 538 -4.05 -3.83 31.13
CA THR A 538 -3.08 -3.32 32.11
C THR A 538 -3.78 -2.34 33.05
N ASP A 539 -3.09 -1.87 34.10
CA ASP A 539 -3.58 -0.75 34.92
C ASP A 539 -3.30 0.57 34.17
N TRP A 540 -4.29 0.97 33.36
CA TRP A 540 -4.20 2.12 32.43
C TRP A 540 -3.93 3.46 33.13
N PRO A 541 -4.64 3.83 34.22
CA PRO A 541 -4.32 5.05 34.98
C PRO A 541 -2.86 5.10 35.45
N SER A 542 -2.38 4.03 36.10
CA SER A 542 -0.99 3.96 36.58
C SER A 542 0.02 3.97 35.43
N MET A 543 -0.30 3.29 34.32
CA MET A 543 0.56 3.27 33.14
C MET A 543 0.68 4.65 32.50
N CYS A 544 -0.44 5.36 32.32
CA CYS A 544 -0.45 6.68 31.70
C CYS A 544 0.28 7.71 32.56
N SER A 545 0.05 7.72 33.87
CA SER A 545 0.75 8.62 34.80
C SER A 545 2.26 8.40 34.74
N ALA A 546 2.73 7.16 34.83
CA ALA A 546 4.16 6.86 34.77
C ALA A 546 4.79 7.14 33.40
N LEU A 547 4.04 6.96 32.30
CA LEU A 547 4.50 7.31 30.95
C LEU A 547 4.63 8.84 30.77
N ILE A 548 3.64 9.60 31.24
CA ILE A 548 3.66 11.07 31.23
C ILE A 548 4.86 11.58 32.03
N ASP A 549 5.07 11.06 33.24
CA ASP A 549 6.22 11.42 34.08
C ASP A 549 7.56 11.11 33.38
N SER A 550 7.65 9.94 32.73
CA SER A 550 8.84 9.54 31.98
C SER A 550 9.14 10.49 30.81
N ILE A 551 8.11 10.95 30.09
CA ILE A 551 8.28 11.89 28.97
C ILE A 551 8.63 13.29 29.50
N ALA A 552 8.00 13.72 30.60
CA ALA A 552 8.24 15.04 31.20
C ALA A 552 9.66 15.21 31.74
N GLN A 553 10.26 14.12 32.26
CA GLN A 553 11.62 14.09 32.79
C GLN A 553 12.69 13.90 31.70
N ASP A 554 12.30 13.61 30.46
CA ASP A 554 13.25 13.39 29.36
C ASP A 554 13.67 14.70 28.70
N HIS A 555 14.91 15.12 28.94
CA HIS A 555 15.49 16.33 28.39
C HIS A 555 16.06 16.18 26.98
N ARG A 556 15.98 15.00 26.34
CA ARG A 556 16.47 14.78 24.97
C ARG A 556 15.64 15.51 23.90
N PHE A 557 14.36 15.75 24.17
CA PHE A 557 13.40 16.30 23.21
C PHE A 557 13.10 17.78 23.50
N LEU A 558 13.42 18.66 22.55
CA LEU A 558 13.26 20.12 22.69
C LEU A 558 11.83 20.55 23.02
N LEU A 559 10.83 19.81 22.52
CA LEU A 559 9.42 20.17 22.57
C LEU A 559 8.58 19.24 23.45
N ALA A 560 9.21 18.31 24.19
CA ALA A 560 8.46 17.39 25.06
C ALA A 560 7.71 18.15 26.16
N SER A 561 8.38 19.07 26.86
CA SER A 561 7.75 19.89 27.90
C SER A 561 6.71 20.85 27.32
N ASN A 562 7.00 21.53 26.21
CA ASN A 562 6.07 22.46 25.57
C ASN A 562 4.81 21.76 25.02
N GLY A 563 4.93 20.52 24.55
CA GLY A 563 3.83 19.72 24.02
C GLY A 563 3.09 18.88 25.06
N MET A 564 3.47 18.96 26.34
CA MET A 564 2.91 18.10 27.39
C MET A 564 1.42 18.38 27.62
N GLN A 565 1.01 19.65 27.66
CA GLN A 565 -0.41 19.99 27.81
C GLN A 565 -1.25 19.52 26.61
N ASP A 566 -0.71 19.59 25.39
CA ASP A 566 -1.36 19.02 24.21
C ASP A 566 -1.51 17.51 24.35
N LEU A 567 -0.45 16.78 24.72
CA LEU A 567 -0.53 15.33 24.94
C LEU A 567 -1.61 14.95 25.95
N CYS A 568 -1.62 15.57 27.14
CA CYS A 568 -2.63 15.30 28.17
C CYS A 568 -4.06 15.65 27.71
N LEU A 569 -4.22 16.74 26.96
CA LEU A 569 -5.48 17.11 26.33
C LEU A 569 -5.94 16.04 25.33
N GLN A 570 -5.07 15.58 24.43
CA GLN A 570 -5.43 14.57 23.44
C GLN A 570 -5.79 13.24 24.11
N LEU A 571 -5.09 12.84 25.18
CA LEU A 571 -5.44 11.64 25.97
C LEU A 571 -6.85 11.76 26.59
N HIS A 572 -7.23 12.95 27.07
CA HIS A 572 -8.56 13.23 27.60
C HIS A 572 -9.64 13.16 26.51
N LEU A 573 -9.43 13.86 25.40
CA LEU A 573 -10.40 13.90 24.29
C LEU A 573 -10.65 12.51 23.68
N LEU A 574 -9.63 11.66 23.63
CA LEU A 574 -9.76 10.28 23.13
C LEU A 574 -10.26 9.28 24.19
N GLY A 575 -10.44 9.71 25.43
CA GLY A 575 -10.86 8.86 26.55
C GLY A 575 -9.85 7.73 26.82
N VAL A 576 -8.55 8.04 26.77
CA VAL A 576 -7.46 7.13 27.14
C VAL A 576 -7.10 7.33 28.62
N ASN A 577 -6.86 8.58 29.01
CA ASN A 577 -6.56 8.98 30.38
C ASN A 577 -7.03 10.43 30.60
N THR A 578 -7.28 10.83 31.84
CA THR A 578 -7.54 12.23 32.16
C THR A 578 -6.77 12.64 33.40
N GLU A 579 -5.81 13.54 33.21
CA GLU A 579 -5.02 14.08 34.31
C GLU A 579 -5.89 14.92 35.26
N PRO A 580 -5.66 14.84 36.59
CA PRO A 580 -6.49 15.54 37.56
C PRO A 580 -6.61 17.05 37.31
N TRP A 581 -5.52 17.71 36.91
CA TRP A 581 -5.49 19.16 36.69
C TRP A 581 -6.42 19.63 35.55
N ILE A 582 -6.63 18.81 34.51
CA ILE A 582 -7.57 19.11 33.41
C ILE A 582 -9.00 19.31 33.92
N ILE A 583 -9.42 18.51 34.91
CA ILE A 583 -10.77 18.59 35.49
C ILE A 583 -10.81 19.52 36.71
N GLN A 584 -9.85 19.42 37.62
CA GLN A 584 -9.90 20.05 38.93
C GLN A 584 -9.68 21.57 38.88
N GLU A 585 -8.76 22.03 38.04
CA GLU A 585 -8.48 23.47 37.88
C GLU A 585 -9.60 24.19 37.11
N SER A 586 -10.33 23.46 36.27
CA SER A 586 -11.46 23.97 35.47
C SER A 586 -12.75 24.21 36.26
N ARG A 587 -12.83 23.91 37.57
CA ARG A 587 -14.10 23.94 38.34
C ARG A 587 -14.57 25.33 38.80
N GLY A 588 -13.67 26.31 38.89
CA GLY A 588 -14.01 27.67 39.34
C GLY A 588 -14.23 28.61 38.17
N LEU A 589 -15.40 29.27 38.07
CA LEU A 589 -15.58 30.41 37.19
C LEU A 589 -14.64 31.55 37.66
N PRO A 590 -13.73 32.04 36.81
CA PRO A 590 -12.84 33.12 37.20
C PRO A 590 -13.63 34.42 37.37
N GLN A 591 -13.23 35.25 38.33
CA GLN A 591 -13.88 36.55 38.56
C GLN A 591 -13.66 37.53 37.38
N ASN A 592 -12.56 37.37 36.65
CA ASN A 592 -12.13 38.23 35.55
C ASN A 592 -11.82 37.40 34.28
N GLY A 593 -11.78 38.04 33.12
CA GLY A 593 -11.46 37.40 31.82
C GLY A 593 -12.69 36.86 31.07
N GLY A 594 -12.46 36.24 29.91
CA GLY A 594 -13.52 35.82 28.98
C GLY A 594 -14.47 34.73 29.48
N PHE A 595 -14.13 34.06 30.59
CA PHE A 595 -14.90 32.95 31.16
C PHE A 595 -15.87 33.36 32.29
N ASN A 596 -15.84 34.60 32.75
CA ASN A 596 -16.62 35.04 33.91
C ASN A 596 -18.15 35.00 33.72
N ARG A 597 -18.63 34.88 32.48
CA ARG A 597 -20.05 34.83 32.09
C ARG A 597 -20.50 33.47 31.57
N TRP A 598 -19.62 32.47 31.55
CA TRP A 598 -19.96 31.11 31.14
C TRP A 598 -20.79 30.40 32.23
N LYS A 599 -21.75 29.54 31.85
CA LYS A 599 -22.57 28.77 32.82
C LYS A 599 -21.76 27.61 33.41
N SER A 600 -20.90 27.00 32.59
CA SER A 600 -19.98 25.94 33.01
C SER A 600 -18.75 25.88 32.11
N LEU A 601 -17.59 25.61 32.69
CA LEU A 601 -16.35 25.48 31.94
C LEU A 601 -16.17 24.03 31.47
N PRO A 602 -16.07 23.78 30.15
CA PRO A 602 -15.66 22.48 29.66
C PRO A 602 -14.17 22.24 30.00
N PRO A 603 -13.68 20.99 30.03
CA PRO A 603 -12.25 20.72 30.24
C PRO A 603 -11.35 21.24 29.10
N ALA A 604 -11.92 21.38 27.90
CA ALA A 604 -11.23 21.84 26.70
C ALA A 604 -12.07 22.87 25.93
N VAL A 605 -11.41 23.91 25.44
CA VAL A 605 -12.00 24.97 24.60
C VAL A 605 -11.19 25.16 23.32
N ALA A 606 -11.85 25.62 22.27
CA ALA A 606 -11.22 25.99 21.02
C ALA A 606 -10.82 27.46 21.04
N VAL A 607 -9.56 27.73 20.70
CA VAL A 607 -9.05 29.08 20.46
C VAL A 607 -8.93 29.29 18.96
N THR A 608 -9.49 30.39 18.46
CA THR A 608 -9.39 30.84 17.07
C THR A 608 -8.66 32.16 17.00
N VAL A 609 -7.60 32.23 16.20
CA VAL A 609 -6.73 33.39 16.03
C VAL A 609 -6.80 33.88 14.59
N VAL A 610 -7.02 35.18 14.41
CA VAL A 610 -6.95 35.89 13.13
C VAL A 610 -5.54 36.43 12.95
N VAL A 611 -4.83 35.87 11.97
CA VAL A 611 -3.44 36.18 11.66
C VAL A 611 -3.39 37.08 10.42
N PRO A 612 -2.82 38.29 10.52
CA PRO A 612 -2.71 39.21 9.40
C PRO A 612 -1.97 38.60 8.21
N ARG A 613 -2.46 38.83 6.99
CA ARG A 613 -1.85 38.34 5.74
C ARG A 613 -0.34 38.58 5.62
N PRO A 614 0.22 39.75 6.01
CA PRO A 614 1.66 39.98 5.93
C PRO A 614 2.50 39.08 6.85
N ALA A 615 1.93 38.64 7.99
CA ALA A 615 2.64 37.84 8.99
C ALA A 615 2.96 36.43 8.48
N ILE A 616 2.06 35.84 7.68
CA ILE A 616 2.30 34.55 7.01
C ILE A 616 3.05 34.72 5.69
N ALA A 617 2.73 35.75 4.90
CA ALA A 617 3.33 35.95 3.57
C ALA A 617 4.86 36.14 3.60
N ARG A 618 5.42 36.70 4.69
CA ARG A 618 6.88 36.86 4.85
C ARG A 618 7.65 35.54 4.90
N LEU A 619 7.00 34.43 5.27
CA LEU A 619 7.64 33.10 5.33
C LEU A 619 8.04 32.56 3.96
N TYR A 620 7.47 33.09 2.88
CA TYR A 620 7.73 32.63 1.51
C TYR A 620 8.59 33.62 0.71
N LYS A 621 9.14 34.65 1.37
CA LYS A 621 10.03 35.66 0.76
C LYS A 621 11.50 35.27 1.00
N HIS A 622 11.96 34.16 0.44
CA HIS A 622 13.35 33.73 0.55
C HIS A 622 14.21 34.33 -0.58
N GLN A 623 15.37 34.92 -0.22
CA GLN A 623 16.33 35.47 -1.19
C GLN A 623 17.11 34.38 -1.96
N ASN A 624 17.14 33.14 -1.45
CA ASN A 624 17.80 32.00 -2.07
C ASN A 624 16.78 31.07 -2.76
N ASN A 625 16.90 30.94 -4.08
CA ASN A 625 15.97 30.21 -4.97
C ASN A 625 15.64 28.74 -4.57
N PRO A 626 16.52 27.95 -3.92
CA PRO A 626 16.18 26.57 -3.51
C PRO A 626 15.27 26.44 -2.27
N LEU A 627 15.07 27.52 -1.50
CA LEU A 627 14.27 27.54 -0.27
C LEU A 627 12.85 28.06 -0.49
N GLY A 628 12.55 28.70 -1.63
CA GLY A 628 11.23 29.26 -1.95
C GLY A 628 10.08 28.25 -2.02
N LEU A 629 10.40 26.95 -2.14
CA LEU A 629 9.43 25.85 -2.14
C LEU A 629 9.23 25.21 -0.75
N ALA A 630 9.98 25.63 0.26
CA ALA A 630 9.80 25.14 1.62
C ALA A 630 8.45 25.62 2.17
N SER A 631 7.69 24.71 2.76
CA SER A 631 6.43 25.04 3.44
C SER A 631 6.64 25.03 4.96
N PRO A 632 6.18 26.04 5.70
CA PRO A 632 6.39 26.07 7.15
C PRO A 632 5.39 25.12 7.84
N PRO A 633 5.85 24.23 8.73
CA PRO A 633 4.96 23.60 9.70
C PRO A 633 4.47 24.66 10.68
N LEU A 634 3.19 24.65 11.00
CA LEU A 634 2.55 25.60 11.90
C LEU A 634 1.98 24.87 13.12
N VAL A 635 2.14 25.50 14.28
CA VAL A 635 1.59 25.04 15.56
C VAL A 635 0.95 26.20 16.31
N GLY A 636 -0.07 25.90 17.11
CA GLY A 636 -0.69 26.85 18.03
C GLY A 636 0.22 27.09 19.23
N SER A 637 0.28 28.31 19.73
CA SER A 637 1.11 28.68 20.88
C SER A 637 0.30 29.49 21.88
N VAL A 638 0.38 29.10 23.16
CA VAL A 638 -0.10 29.90 24.29
C VAL A 638 1.05 30.08 25.27
N ARG A 639 1.37 31.32 25.63
CA ARG A 639 2.53 31.62 26.50
C ARG A 639 2.25 32.76 27.46
N SER A 640 3.07 32.86 28.50
CA SER A 640 3.04 33.94 29.48
C SER A 640 3.23 35.30 28.80
N SER A 641 2.71 36.36 29.42
CA SER A 641 2.99 37.72 28.98
C SER A 641 4.49 38.04 29.08
N HIS A 642 4.98 38.99 28.27
CA HIS A 642 6.38 39.44 28.31
C HIS A 642 6.81 40.02 29.67
N ASN A 643 5.84 40.39 30.51
CA ASN A 643 6.05 40.97 31.84
C ASN A 643 5.81 39.96 32.98
N ALA A 644 5.55 38.69 32.68
CA ALA A 644 5.32 37.66 33.68
C ALA A 644 6.60 37.39 34.49
N THR A 645 6.44 37.13 35.80
CA THR A 645 7.56 36.80 36.70
C THR A 645 8.18 35.44 36.38
N GLU A 646 7.38 34.50 35.88
CA GLU A 646 7.82 33.19 35.42
C GLU A 646 7.33 32.96 33.99
N GLY A 647 8.26 32.68 33.08
CA GLY A 647 7.95 32.43 31.68
C GLY A 647 7.50 31.00 31.44
N TRP A 648 6.39 30.82 30.72
CA TRP A 648 5.92 29.50 30.27
C TRP A 648 5.39 29.56 28.84
N GLN A 649 5.46 28.44 28.12
CA GLN A 649 4.94 28.31 26.76
C GLN A 649 4.44 26.88 26.50
N ASN A 650 3.21 26.78 26.00
CA ASN A 650 2.58 25.54 25.56
C ASN A 650 2.32 25.57 24.06
N ILE A 651 2.61 24.45 23.38
CA ILE A 651 2.48 24.29 21.93
C ILE A 651 1.45 23.20 21.62
N PHE A 652 0.56 23.49 20.68
CA PHE A 652 -0.53 22.61 20.28
C PHE A 652 -0.39 22.25 18.79
N GLY A 653 -0.22 20.96 18.50
CA GLY A 653 0.08 20.48 17.16
C GLY A 653 -1.15 20.31 16.26
N ASP A 654 -2.31 19.99 16.84
CA ASP A 654 -3.56 19.82 16.09
C ASP A 654 -4.23 21.15 15.82
N ILE A 655 -3.81 21.80 14.73
CA ILE A 655 -4.37 23.07 14.27
C ILE A 655 -5.10 22.94 12.95
N GLN A 656 -6.26 23.59 12.83
CA GLN A 656 -6.93 23.85 11.56
C GLN A 656 -6.55 25.24 11.06
N ILE A 657 -6.27 25.37 9.76
CA ILE A 657 -6.03 26.68 9.13
C ILE A 657 -6.97 26.91 7.94
N SER A 658 -7.23 28.18 7.61
CA SER A 658 -7.91 28.56 6.38
C SER A 658 -7.74 30.05 6.12
N PHE A 659 -7.86 30.48 4.87
CA PHE A 659 -8.03 31.90 4.56
C PHE A 659 -9.50 32.27 4.61
N GLY A 660 -9.82 33.39 5.25
CA GLY A 660 -11.20 33.86 5.35
C GLY A 660 -11.44 34.88 6.45
N ASN A 661 -12.69 35.32 6.56
CA ASN A 661 -13.12 36.30 7.55
C ASN A 661 -13.95 35.62 8.64
N VAL A 662 -13.69 36.00 9.89
CA VAL A 662 -14.42 35.46 11.04
C VAL A 662 -15.79 36.12 11.16
N LYS A 663 -16.84 35.31 11.24
CA LYS A 663 -18.19 35.74 11.63
C LYS A 663 -18.57 35.10 12.95
N THR A 664 -19.18 35.89 13.82
CA THR A 664 -19.66 35.44 15.13
C THR A 664 -21.17 35.30 15.14
N LYS A 665 -21.67 34.34 15.92
CA LYS A 665 -23.08 34.21 16.27
C LYS A 665 -23.22 34.29 17.78
N LYS A 666 -24.25 35.00 18.24
CA LYS A 666 -24.53 35.30 19.66
C LYS A 666 -23.45 36.16 20.31
N MET A 667 -23.65 36.57 21.56
CA MET A 667 -22.69 37.42 22.26
C MET A 667 -21.45 36.62 22.68
N SER A 668 -20.28 37.27 22.68
CA SER A 668 -18.94 36.66 22.88
C SER A 668 -18.73 36.02 24.25
N ASP A 669 -19.64 36.25 25.17
CA ASP A 669 -19.56 35.95 26.59
C ASP A 669 -20.64 34.96 27.04
N GLU A 670 -21.43 34.41 26.13
CA GLU A 670 -22.39 33.35 26.37
C GLU A 670 -21.81 31.96 26.01
N ASP A 671 -22.20 30.92 26.74
CA ASP A 671 -21.82 29.51 26.44
C ASP A 671 -22.15 29.06 25.01
N GLU A 672 -23.12 29.71 24.39
CA GLU A 672 -23.60 29.39 23.06
C GLU A 672 -22.87 30.18 21.97
N PHE A 673 -21.84 30.96 22.32
CA PHE A 673 -21.01 31.71 21.38
C PHE A 673 -20.39 30.77 20.33
N GLN A 674 -20.58 31.14 19.07
CA GLN A 674 -20.09 30.35 17.93
C GLN A 674 -19.31 31.21 16.96
N VAL A 675 -18.25 30.61 16.42
CA VAL A 675 -17.45 31.17 15.34
C VAL A 675 -17.71 30.38 14.06
N VAL A 676 -17.88 31.11 12.95
CA VAL A 676 -17.96 30.58 11.60
C VAL A 676 -16.95 31.33 10.73
N ILE A 677 -16.24 30.61 9.87
CA ILE A 677 -15.28 31.22 8.96
C ILE A 677 -15.93 31.35 7.58
N GLU A 678 -16.06 32.59 7.11
CA GLU A 678 -16.39 32.86 5.71
C GLU A 678 -15.13 32.67 4.88
N ARG A 679 -15.05 31.52 4.21
CA ARG A 679 -13.89 31.10 3.41
C ARG A 679 -13.58 32.09 2.28
N ASP A 680 -12.32 32.48 2.19
CA ASP A 680 -11.72 33.07 1.00
C ASP A 680 -11.47 31.95 -0.03
N ARG A 681 -12.15 32.02 -1.16
CA ARG A 681 -12.07 31.00 -2.21
C ARG A 681 -10.82 31.15 -3.07
N ASP A 682 -10.22 32.35 -3.11
CA ASP A 682 -9.01 32.64 -3.88
C ASP A 682 -7.75 32.29 -3.08
N GLY A 683 -7.86 32.10 -1.76
CA GLY A 683 -6.84 31.50 -0.91
C GLY A 683 -5.51 32.25 -0.95
N TRP A 684 -4.47 31.65 -1.53
CA TRP A 684 -3.16 32.31 -1.70
C TRP A 684 -3.18 33.47 -2.71
N ALA A 685 -4.15 33.52 -3.61
CA ALA A 685 -4.37 34.66 -4.52
C ALA A 685 -5.29 35.74 -3.92
N GLY A 686 -6.03 35.42 -2.86
CA GLY A 686 -6.89 36.36 -2.15
C GLY A 686 -6.15 37.27 -1.16
N ASP A 687 -6.91 38.13 -0.48
CA ASP A 687 -6.43 39.15 0.45
C ASP A 687 -6.84 38.90 1.92
N SER A 688 -7.66 37.88 2.16
CA SER A 688 -8.18 37.61 3.50
C SER A 688 -7.08 37.17 4.48
N PRO A 689 -7.27 37.44 5.79
CA PRO A 689 -6.35 36.96 6.81
C PRO A 689 -6.37 35.43 6.89
N LEU A 690 -5.30 34.88 7.50
CA LEU A 690 -5.24 33.48 7.87
C LEU A 690 -5.98 33.31 9.21
N VAL A 691 -6.94 32.40 9.28
CA VAL A 691 -7.60 32.01 10.52
C VAL A 691 -7.06 30.65 10.94
N ALA A 692 -6.61 30.55 12.19
CA ALA A 692 -6.13 29.30 12.78
C ALA A 692 -6.91 28.94 14.03
N SER A 693 -7.31 27.68 14.16
CA SER A 693 -8.11 27.19 15.29
C SER A 693 -7.54 25.90 15.87
N PHE A 694 -7.44 25.81 17.19
CA PHE A 694 -6.92 24.64 17.90
C PHE A 694 -7.54 24.52 19.31
N TYR A 695 -7.52 23.31 19.86
CA TYR A 695 -7.99 23.08 21.24
C TYR A 695 -6.88 23.32 22.25
N VAL A 696 -7.26 23.85 23.41
CA VAL A 696 -6.41 23.99 24.60
C VAL A 696 -7.17 23.53 25.85
N PRO A 697 -6.48 23.05 26.90
CA PRO A 697 -7.10 22.91 28.21
C PRO A 697 -7.64 24.26 28.68
N THR A 698 -8.83 24.26 29.29
CA THR A 698 -9.43 25.49 29.80
C THR A 698 -8.56 26.15 30.88
N SER A 699 -7.88 25.33 31.70
CA SER A 699 -6.97 25.79 32.74
C SER A 699 -5.78 26.60 32.20
N THR A 700 -5.28 26.28 30.99
CA THR A 700 -4.18 27.02 30.33
C THR A 700 -4.52 28.49 30.12
N LEU A 701 -5.78 28.80 29.81
CA LEU A 701 -6.26 30.17 29.63
C LEU A 701 -6.60 30.85 30.97
N GLN A 702 -6.75 30.09 32.06
CA GLN A 702 -7.01 30.62 33.40
C GLN A 702 -5.74 31.07 34.13
N SER A 703 -4.55 30.60 33.72
CA SER A 703 -3.27 30.98 34.35
C SER A 703 -2.98 32.49 34.24
N GLU A 704 -3.27 33.10 33.08
CA GLU A 704 -3.14 34.54 32.83
C GLU A 704 -4.34 35.05 31.99
N PRO A 705 -5.54 35.25 32.61
CA PRO A 705 -6.81 35.39 31.89
C PRO A 705 -6.93 36.55 30.89
N ASN A 706 -6.09 37.59 31.05
CA ASN A 706 -6.14 38.82 30.23
C ASN A 706 -4.81 39.14 29.54
N SER A 707 -3.69 38.57 30.00
CA SER A 707 -2.34 38.96 29.58
C SER A 707 -1.61 37.88 28.81
N ALA A 708 -2.05 36.61 28.89
CA ALA A 708 -1.46 35.53 28.12
C ALA A 708 -1.44 35.87 26.63
N LEU A 709 -0.34 35.49 25.98
CA LEU A 709 -0.16 35.65 24.55
C LEU A 709 -0.60 34.36 23.84
N VAL A 710 -1.33 34.53 22.75
CA VAL A 710 -1.78 33.43 21.89
C VAL A 710 -1.45 33.73 20.43
N GLY A 711 -1.10 32.69 19.67
CA GLY A 711 -0.69 32.88 18.30
C GLY A 711 -0.25 31.62 17.59
N LEU A 712 0.55 31.81 16.54
CA LEU A 712 1.16 30.76 15.75
C LEU A 712 2.68 30.89 15.77
N CYS A 713 3.36 29.75 15.82
CA CYS A 713 4.80 29.67 15.62
C CYS A 713 5.15 28.53 14.66
N VAL A 714 6.38 28.56 14.15
CA VAL A 714 7.02 27.40 13.52
C VAL A 714 7.72 26.61 14.62
N PRO A 715 7.51 25.29 14.77
CA PRO A 715 8.18 24.52 15.80
C PRO A 715 9.70 24.60 15.63
N PRO A 716 10.48 24.96 16.67
CA PRO A 716 11.92 25.25 16.60
C PRO A 716 12.79 23.98 16.48
N THR A 717 12.48 23.09 15.54
CA THR A 717 13.34 21.95 15.21
C THR A 717 14.64 22.43 14.55
N GLY A 718 15.66 21.58 14.49
CA GLY A 718 16.95 21.94 13.88
C GLY A 718 16.82 22.47 12.44
N GLN A 719 16.04 21.77 11.60
CA GLN A 719 15.79 22.19 10.21
C GLN A 719 14.95 23.47 10.11
N ASN A 720 13.88 23.58 10.90
CA ASN A 720 13.03 24.77 10.86
C ASN A 720 13.77 26.02 11.31
N SER A 721 14.59 25.90 12.35
CA SER A 721 15.42 27.00 12.87
C SER A 721 16.42 27.50 11.81
N LEU A 722 16.99 26.61 10.99
CA LEU A 722 17.86 26.99 9.87
C LEU A 722 17.11 27.76 8.77
N ILE A 723 15.88 27.35 8.44
CA ILE A 723 15.11 27.93 7.31
C ILE A 723 14.42 29.23 7.72
N TYR A 724 13.72 29.21 8.86
CA TYR A 724 12.82 30.29 9.26
C TYR A 724 13.37 31.15 10.40
N GLY A 725 14.43 30.72 11.10
CA GLY A 725 15.09 31.52 12.14
C GLY A 725 15.56 32.90 11.64
N PRO A 726 16.14 33.04 10.43
CA PRO A 726 16.47 34.35 9.87
C PRO A 726 15.28 35.29 9.63
N ILE A 727 14.05 34.74 9.53
CA ILE A 727 12.81 35.50 9.28
C ILE A 727 12.07 35.80 10.58
N LEU A 728 12.05 34.84 11.52
CA LEU A 728 11.20 34.85 12.71
C LEU A 728 11.97 35.09 14.02
N GLY A 729 13.30 35.06 13.99
CA GLY A 729 14.13 35.15 15.19
C GLY A 729 14.06 33.89 16.06
N MET A 730 14.64 33.99 17.26
CA MET A 730 14.79 32.84 18.17
C MET A 730 13.46 32.27 18.70
N THR A 731 12.40 33.06 18.75
CA THR A 731 11.09 32.61 19.25
C THR A 731 10.27 31.88 18.18
N MET A 732 10.71 31.91 16.91
CA MET A 732 10.02 31.31 15.77
C MET A 732 8.55 31.76 15.62
N THR A 733 8.21 32.94 16.14
CA THR A 733 6.84 33.45 16.20
C THR A 733 6.38 33.97 14.84
N VAL A 734 5.33 33.36 14.28
CA VAL A 734 4.69 33.84 13.05
C VAL A 734 3.82 35.05 13.35
N PHE A 735 2.96 34.93 14.37
CA PHE A 735 2.10 35.99 14.88
C PHE A 735 1.72 35.67 16.32
N GLU A 736 1.58 36.69 17.16
CA GLU A 736 1.05 36.56 18.52
C GLU A 736 0.29 37.83 18.91
N THR A 737 -0.73 37.69 19.75
CA THR A 737 -1.48 38.78 20.34
C THR A 737 -1.98 38.39 21.73
N ARG A 738 -2.59 39.32 22.46
CA ARG A 738 -3.15 39.05 23.78
C ARG A 738 -4.47 38.29 23.68
N THR A 739 -4.73 37.43 24.66
CA THR A 739 -6.00 36.68 24.80
C THR A 739 -7.24 37.58 24.93
N ASP A 740 -7.09 38.84 25.37
CA ASP A 740 -8.18 39.81 25.46
C ASP A 740 -8.37 40.68 24.20
N ASP A 741 -7.57 40.46 23.15
CA ASP A 741 -7.77 41.10 21.84
C ASP A 741 -8.98 40.50 21.12
N LYS A 742 -10.16 41.07 21.40
CA LYS A 742 -11.45 40.62 20.85
C LYS A 742 -11.56 40.75 19.33
N ALA A 743 -10.65 41.48 18.66
CA ALA A 743 -10.63 41.57 17.21
C ALA A 743 -9.93 40.37 16.57
N SER A 744 -8.95 39.79 17.28
CA SER A 744 -8.05 38.77 16.74
C SER A 744 -8.22 37.40 17.40
N VAL A 745 -8.80 37.31 18.60
CA VAL A 745 -8.88 36.08 19.39
C VAL A 745 -10.31 35.78 19.79
N PHE A 746 -10.73 34.54 19.54
CA PHE A 746 -12.06 34.04 19.87
C PHE A 746 -11.94 32.71 20.61
N VAL A 747 -12.60 32.60 21.77
CA VAL A 747 -12.64 31.37 22.56
C VAL A 747 -14.05 30.80 22.52
N THR A 748 -14.18 29.53 22.14
CA THR A 748 -15.46 28.83 21.95
C THR A 748 -15.38 27.42 22.51
N LYS A 749 -16.52 26.77 22.73
CA LYS A 749 -16.54 25.38 23.23
C LYS A 749 -15.98 24.38 22.22
N HIS A 750 -16.29 24.56 20.94
CA HIS A 750 -15.86 23.68 19.86
C HIS A 750 -15.24 24.48 18.72
N LEU A 751 -14.46 23.80 17.88
CA LEU A 751 -13.87 24.41 16.69
C LEU A 751 -14.94 25.04 15.77
N PRO A 752 -14.59 26.09 14.99
CA PRO A 752 -15.52 26.74 14.09
C PRO A 752 -16.34 25.78 13.21
N GLY A 753 -17.66 25.96 13.20
CA GLY A 753 -18.56 25.10 12.42
C GLY A 753 -18.82 23.69 12.98
N HIS A 754 -18.25 23.32 14.14
CA HIS A 754 -18.52 22.04 14.80
C HIS A 754 -19.47 22.19 16.00
N ASP A 755 -20.20 21.11 16.31
CA ASP A 755 -21.10 21.04 17.46
C ASP A 755 -20.61 20.06 18.56
N GLY A 756 -19.45 19.44 18.35
CA GLY A 756 -18.80 18.54 19.29
C GLY A 756 -17.30 18.43 19.07
N TYR A 757 -16.63 17.67 19.94
CA TYR A 757 -15.21 17.37 19.81
C TYR A 757 -14.96 16.37 18.66
N PRO A 758 -13.76 16.42 18.05
CA PRO A 758 -13.32 15.43 17.07
C PRO A 758 -13.41 13.99 17.57
N ALA A 759 -13.95 13.10 16.74
CA ALA A 759 -14.07 11.68 17.02
C ALA A 759 -13.17 10.86 16.08
N VAL A 760 -12.05 10.35 16.60
CA VAL A 760 -11.17 9.40 15.91
C VAL A 760 -11.24 8.02 16.58
N CYS A 761 -10.83 6.98 15.86
CA CYS A 761 -10.88 5.59 16.33
C CYS A 761 -12.29 5.05 16.70
N SER A 762 -13.36 5.65 16.16
CA SER A 762 -14.75 5.28 16.45
C SER A 762 -15.11 3.83 16.09
N ALA A 763 -14.39 3.17 15.18
CA ALA A 763 -14.62 1.77 14.82
C ALA A 763 -13.69 0.78 15.56
N VAL A 764 -12.78 1.28 16.41
CA VAL A 764 -11.87 0.43 17.17
C VAL A 764 -12.64 -0.28 18.28
N LYS A 765 -12.90 -1.58 18.08
CA LYS A 765 -13.59 -2.43 19.05
C LYS A 765 -12.60 -2.98 20.09
N SER A 766 -12.93 -2.81 21.37
CA SER A 766 -12.17 -3.44 22.46
C SER A 766 -12.29 -4.96 22.39
N LEU A 767 -11.16 -5.65 22.49
CA LEU A 767 -11.17 -7.10 22.71
C LEU A 767 -11.66 -7.41 24.13
N GLU A 768 -12.19 -8.62 24.30
CA GLU A 768 -12.52 -9.18 25.60
C GLU A 768 -11.24 -9.51 26.38
N ASN A 769 -11.27 -9.44 27.72
CA ASN A 769 -10.08 -9.74 28.52
C ASN A 769 -9.64 -11.21 28.42
N ALA A 770 -10.58 -12.14 28.19
CA ALA A 770 -10.29 -13.55 27.96
C ALA A 770 -11.34 -14.11 27.01
N VAL A 771 -11.01 -15.17 26.28
CA VAL A 771 -11.91 -15.83 25.33
C VAL A 771 -12.33 -17.20 25.87
N ASN A 772 -13.51 -17.67 25.44
CA ASN A 772 -14.14 -18.93 25.85
C ASN A 772 -14.60 -18.95 27.33
N GLN A 773 -14.82 -17.79 27.94
CA GLN A 773 -15.45 -17.74 29.26
C GLN A 773 -16.89 -18.26 29.19
N GLY A 774 -17.17 -19.42 29.82
CA GLY A 774 -18.50 -20.00 29.91
C GLY A 774 -18.97 -20.80 28.68
N LEU A 775 -18.13 -20.95 27.65
CA LEU A 775 -18.37 -21.77 26.46
C LEU A 775 -17.16 -22.72 26.29
N ASP A 776 -17.38 -24.02 26.16
CA ASP A 776 -16.35 -25.04 25.87
C ASP A 776 -15.30 -25.36 26.96
N ASP A 777 -15.70 -25.34 28.24
CA ASP A 777 -14.91 -25.95 29.32
C ASP A 777 -13.45 -25.44 29.48
N LYS A 778 -13.06 -24.32 28.87
CA LYS A 778 -11.69 -23.77 28.94
C LYS A 778 -11.71 -22.26 28.81
N THR A 779 -10.78 -21.56 29.48
CA THR A 779 -10.60 -20.11 29.30
C THR A 779 -9.17 -19.83 28.85
N THR A 780 -9.00 -18.94 27.87
CA THR A 780 -7.68 -18.63 27.30
C THR A 780 -7.34 -17.15 27.47
N LYS A 781 -6.09 -16.89 27.88
CA LYS A 781 -5.49 -15.55 27.96
C LYS A 781 -4.13 -15.55 27.27
N ILE A 782 -3.73 -14.38 26.79
CA ILE A 782 -2.39 -14.13 26.26
C ILE A 782 -1.67 -13.21 27.24
N LEU A 783 -0.56 -13.67 27.81
CA LEU A 783 0.26 -12.91 28.76
C LEU A 783 1.58 -12.52 28.10
N LEU A 784 2.07 -11.33 28.42
CA LEU A 784 3.35 -10.81 27.97
C LEU A 784 4.26 -10.58 29.18
N GLU A 785 5.47 -11.13 29.13
CA GLU A 785 6.54 -10.91 30.09
C GLU A 785 7.76 -10.36 29.32
N ILE A 786 8.10 -9.09 29.56
CA ILE A 786 9.23 -8.40 28.94
C ILE A 786 10.44 -8.46 29.86
N SER A 787 11.56 -8.99 29.36
CA SER A 787 12.81 -9.06 30.12
C SER A 787 13.25 -7.67 30.59
N PRO A 788 13.87 -7.54 31.77
CA PRO A 788 14.42 -6.27 32.24
C PRO A 788 15.34 -5.56 31.23
N SER A 789 16.07 -6.33 30.42
CA SER A 789 17.04 -5.88 29.42
C SER A 789 16.47 -5.65 28.02
N GLU A 790 15.18 -5.91 27.79
CA GLU A 790 14.54 -5.84 26.47
C GLU A 790 13.46 -4.75 26.41
N SER A 791 13.22 -4.25 25.20
CA SER A 791 12.13 -3.32 24.84
C SER A 791 11.28 -3.86 23.70
N VAL A 792 11.30 -5.17 23.50
CA VAL A 792 10.58 -5.88 22.44
C VAL A 792 9.84 -7.08 23.01
N ILE A 793 8.80 -7.53 22.31
CA ILE A 793 8.13 -8.79 22.61
C ILE A 793 8.95 -9.90 21.94
N SER A 794 9.68 -10.67 22.73
CA SER A 794 10.47 -11.83 22.27
C SER A 794 9.76 -13.16 22.49
N THR A 795 8.86 -13.22 23.49
CA THR A 795 8.04 -14.39 23.82
C THR A 795 6.60 -13.98 24.09
N VAL A 796 5.67 -14.91 23.85
CA VAL A 796 4.25 -14.77 24.18
C VAL A 796 3.80 -15.98 24.98
N THR A 797 3.10 -15.75 26.08
CA THR A 797 2.60 -16.82 26.94
C THR A 797 1.12 -17.06 26.68
N GLY A 798 0.79 -18.23 26.14
CA GLY A 798 -0.59 -18.68 26.09
C GLY A 798 -0.96 -19.35 27.41
N HIS A 799 -1.95 -18.80 28.12
CA HIS A 799 -2.46 -19.34 29.38
C HIS A 799 -3.82 -20.00 29.16
N LEU A 800 -3.93 -21.27 29.50
CA LEU A 800 -5.14 -22.08 29.36
C LEU A 800 -5.62 -22.60 30.72
N ASP A 801 -6.77 -22.10 31.17
CA ASP A 801 -7.51 -22.65 32.29
C ASP A 801 -8.33 -23.86 31.82
N ILE A 802 -8.12 -25.02 32.45
CA ILE A 802 -8.88 -26.24 32.18
C ILE A 802 -10.05 -26.30 33.15
N THR A 803 -11.24 -25.97 32.65
CA THR A 803 -12.45 -25.97 33.48
C THR A 803 -13.26 -27.28 33.37
N SER A 804 -13.09 -28.06 32.30
CA SER A 804 -13.71 -29.40 32.14
C SER A 804 -13.39 -30.34 33.31
N LYS A 805 -14.40 -31.10 33.77
CA LYS A 805 -14.18 -32.20 34.73
C LYS A 805 -13.21 -33.25 34.19
N LYS A 806 -13.32 -33.60 32.90
CA LYS A 806 -12.43 -34.55 32.22
C LYS A 806 -10.98 -34.07 32.24
N GLY A 807 -10.71 -32.84 31.79
CA GLY A 807 -9.37 -32.28 31.77
C GLY A 807 -8.77 -32.10 33.17
N LYS A 808 -9.57 -31.67 34.16
CA LYS A 808 -9.13 -31.63 35.57
C LYS A 808 -8.79 -33.01 36.12
N GLY A 809 -9.57 -34.04 35.77
CA GLY A 809 -9.29 -35.43 36.09
C GLY A 809 -7.93 -35.87 35.52
N LEU A 810 -7.73 -35.69 34.21
CA LEU A 810 -6.46 -36.03 33.53
C LEU A 810 -5.24 -35.29 34.13
N LEU A 811 -5.41 -34.04 34.54
CA LEU A 811 -4.38 -33.28 35.25
C LEU A 811 -4.05 -33.89 36.62
N LYS A 812 -5.08 -34.24 37.40
CA LYS A 812 -4.96 -34.85 38.73
C LYS A 812 -4.32 -36.25 38.66
N ASP A 813 -4.68 -37.01 37.65
CA ASP A 813 -4.19 -38.38 37.39
C ASP A 813 -2.75 -38.41 36.84
N LYS A 814 -2.12 -37.24 36.70
CA LYS A 814 -0.73 -37.08 36.23
C LYS A 814 -0.47 -37.68 34.84
N VAL A 815 -1.49 -37.68 33.99
CA VAL A 815 -1.37 -38.15 32.61
C VAL A 815 -0.25 -37.38 31.87
N PRO A 816 0.54 -38.04 30.99
CA PRO A 816 1.52 -37.37 30.15
C PRO A 816 0.88 -36.27 29.28
N ILE A 817 1.59 -35.17 29.10
CA ILE A 817 1.15 -34.04 28.27
C ILE A 817 2.21 -33.83 27.19
N GLU A 818 1.78 -33.88 25.94
CA GLU A 818 2.61 -33.58 24.77
C GLU A 818 2.15 -32.25 24.14
N PHE A 819 3.11 -31.48 23.64
CA PHE A 819 2.85 -30.24 22.91
C PHE A 819 3.17 -30.46 21.43
N ARG A 820 2.18 -30.27 20.56
CA ARG A 820 2.33 -30.46 19.11
C ARG A 820 2.02 -29.16 18.37
N GLN A 821 3.01 -28.59 17.71
CA GLN A 821 2.79 -27.40 16.87
C GLN A 821 2.06 -27.82 15.59
N LYS A 822 0.84 -27.30 15.40
CA LYS A 822 -0.01 -27.61 14.25
C LYS A 822 0.15 -26.59 13.12
N SER A 823 0.40 -25.34 13.47
CA SER A 823 0.65 -24.23 12.54
C SER A 823 1.53 -23.17 13.24
N PRO A 824 1.97 -22.11 12.53
CA PRO A 824 2.65 -20.99 13.17
C PRO A 824 1.85 -20.34 14.32
N PHE A 825 0.53 -20.51 14.35
CA PHE A 825 -0.37 -19.85 15.29
C PHE A 825 -1.01 -20.80 16.33
N VAL A 826 -0.80 -22.12 16.21
CA VAL A 826 -1.52 -23.10 17.03
C VAL A 826 -0.59 -24.16 17.57
N ILE A 827 -0.58 -24.32 18.89
CA ILE A 827 0.07 -25.42 19.59
C ILE A 827 -1.00 -26.25 20.30
N ASP A 828 -1.14 -27.51 19.89
CA ASP A 828 -2.03 -28.47 20.54
C ASP A 828 -1.41 -28.97 21.84
N ILE A 829 -2.18 -28.90 22.93
CA ILE A 829 -1.88 -29.56 24.20
C ILE A 829 -2.60 -30.91 24.21
N VAL A 830 -1.85 -32.00 24.11
CA VAL A 830 -2.36 -33.37 23.98
C VAL A 830 -2.20 -34.11 25.29
N PHE A 831 -3.30 -34.59 25.87
CA PHE A 831 -3.31 -35.38 27.10
C PHE A 831 -3.33 -36.87 26.78
N GLY A 832 -2.40 -37.62 27.37
CA GLY A 832 -2.36 -39.08 27.30
C GLY A 832 -2.21 -39.59 25.88
N LYS A 833 -2.95 -40.64 25.52
CA LYS A 833 -2.95 -41.18 24.15
C LYS A 833 -4.05 -40.51 23.30
N HIS A 834 -4.04 -39.18 23.26
CA HIS A 834 -5.08 -38.34 22.64
C HIS A 834 -6.44 -38.38 23.37
N ASP A 835 -6.42 -38.58 24.69
CA ASP A 835 -7.62 -38.62 25.53
C ASP A 835 -8.34 -37.26 25.55
N LEU A 836 -7.58 -36.17 25.43
CA LEU A 836 -8.07 -34.80 25.26
C LEU A 836 -7.04 -33.98 24.47
N ILE A 837 -7.51 -33.16 23.52
CA ILE A 837 -6.68 -32.18 22.80
C ILE A 837 -7.24 -30.79 23.09
N CYS A 838 -6.36 -29.87 23.50
CA CYS A 838 -6.68 -28.48 23.73
C CYS A 838 -5.81 -27.62 22.83
N PRO A 839 -6.33 -27.09 21.70
CA PRO A 839 -5.58 -26.16 20.87
C PRO A 839 -5.39 -24.85 21.63
N LEU A 840 -4.15 -24.35 21.65
CA LEU A 840 -3.82 -23.03 22.16
C LEU A 840 -3.42 -22.12 20.99
N ASN A 841 -4.15 -21.01 20.88
CA ASN A 841 -4.15 -20.12 19.75
C ASN A 841 -3.34 -18.85 20.07
N PHE A 842 -2.41 -18.49 19.20
CA PHE A 842 -1.57 -17.29 19.30
C PHE A 842 -1.93 -16.30 18.17
N PRO A 843 -2.01 -14.99 18.45
CA PRO A 843 -2.30 -13.96 17.44
C PRO A 843 -1.09 -13.61 16.54
N VAL A 844 0.07 -14.17 16.85
CA VAL A 844 1.35 -13.93 16.18
C VAL A 844 2.06 -15.26 15.96
N PRO A 845 2.87 -15.43 14.89
CA PRO A 845 3.64 -16.64 14.70
C PRO A 845 4.60 -16.93 15.86
N VAL A 846 4.58 -18.15 16.37
CA VAL A 846 5.44 -18.65 17.45
C VAL A 846 6.17 -19.93 17.04
N ILE A 847 7.19 -20.33 17.79
CA ILE A 847 7.87 -21.62 17.63
C ILE A 847 7.73 -22.48 18.89
N LYS A 848 7.57 -23.80 18.70
CA LYS A 848 7.63 -24.78 19.79
C LYS A 848 9.06 -24.95 20.32
N ASP A 849 10.06 -24.82 19.46
CA ASP A 849 11.45 -24.96 19.86
C ASP A 849 11.86 -23.81 20.80
N GLY A 850 12.47 -24.14 21.94
CA GLY A 850 12.73 -23.18 23.01
C GLY A 850 11.51 -22.81 23.86
N MET A 851 10.33 -23.35 23.58
CA MET A 851 9.12 -23.13 24.39
C MET A 851 9.28 -23.73 25.79
N LYS A 852 8.85 -22.98 26.81
CA LYS A 852 8.75 -23.46 28.19
C LYS A 852 7.30 -23.70 28.55
N SER A 853 7.02 -24.76 29.29
CA SER A 853 5.67 -25.07 29.77
C SER A 853 5.57 -25.03 31.29
N ARG A 854 4.50 -24.47 31.85
CA ARG A 854 4.15 -24.59 33.27
C ARG A 854 2.81 -25.31 33.39
N VAL A 855 2.78 -26.41 34.15
CA VAL A 855 1.56 -27.23 34.33
C VAL A 855 1.17 -27.22 35.80
N ALA A 856 0.08 -26.51 36.13
CA ALA A 856 -0.42 -26.41 37.48
C ALA A 856 -1.57 -27.40 37.69
N ARG A 857 -1.23 -28.61 38.12
CA ARG A 857 -2.19 -29.73 38.22
C ARG A 857 -3.28 -29.52 39.29
N THR A 858 -2.98 -28.80 40.35
CA THR A 858 -3.92 -28.55 41.47
C THR A 858 -4.93 -27.45 41.13
N THR A 859 -4.44 -26.33 40.59
CA THR A 859 -5.26 -25.16 40.21
C THR A 859 -5.90 -25.30 38.83
N GLY A 860 -5.39 -26.21 38.00
CA GLY A 860 -6.03 -26.62 36.76
C GLY A 860 -5.67 -25.80 35.53
N TYR A 861 -4.45 -25.26 35.41
CA TYR A 861 -4.04 -24.45 34.26
C TYR A 861 -2.73 -24.94 33.62
N ILE A 862 -2.53 -24.56 32.35
CA ILE A 862 -1.30 -24.78 31.60
C ILE A 862 -0.88 -23.46 30.94
N GLU A 863 0.41 -23.11 31.06
CA GLU A 863 1.02 -21.99 30.35
C GLU A 863 2.07 -22.50 29.38
N LEU A 864 2.01 -22.00 28.14
CA LEU A 864 3.04 -22.19 27.11
C LEU A 864 3.71 -20.85 26.82
N ILE A 865 4.96 -20.71 27.22
CA ILE A 865 5.80 -19.52 26.96
C ILE A 865 6.55 -19.80 25.68
N ALA A 866 6.04 -19.28 24.56
CA ALA A 866 6.54 -19.58 23.22
C ALA A 866 7.35 -18.39 22.66
N PRO A 867 8.58 -18.60 22.16
CA PRO A 867 9.30 -17.58 21.41
C PRO A 867 8.57 -17.17 20.14
N LEU A 868 8.69 -15.91 19.73
CA LEU A 868 8.22 -15.48 18.42
C LEU A 868 9.02 -16.19 17.32
N ALA A 869 8.34 -16.55 16.24
CA ALA A 869 9.00 -17.05 15.06
C ALA A 869 9.80 -15.92 14.38
N GLN A 870 10.91 -16.28 13.74
CA GLN A 870 11.73 -15.38 12.93
C GLN A 870 11.50 -15.69 11.44
N PRO A 871 11.05 -14.71 10.64
CA PRO A 871 10.88 -14.89 9.20
C PRO A 871 12.16 -15.35 8.51
N GLY A 872 12.04 -16.24 7.53
CA GLY A 872 13.16 -16.77 6.76
C GLY A 872 14.01 -17.81 7.50
N SER A 873 14.06 -17.84 8.84
CA SER A 873 14.92 -18.77 9.59
C SER A 873 14.18 -19.84 10.39
N SER A 874 12.96 -19.55 10.87
CA SER A 874 12.20 -20.50 11.69
C SER A 874 11.60 -21.62 10.84
N PRO A 875 11.84 -22.91 11.15
CA PRO A 875 11.36 -24.04 10.35
C PRO A 875 9.87 -24.03 10.06
N ILE A 876 9.03 -23.65 11.04
CA ILE A 876 7.57 -23.58 10.89
C ILE A 876 7.08 -22.53 9.88
N LEU A 877 7.94 -21.56 9.52
CA LEU A 877 7.63 -20.54 8.52
C LEU A 877 8.17 -20.88 7.14
N LEU A 878 9.16 -21.78 7.02
CA LEU A 878 9.75 -22.15 5.73
C LEU A 878 8.75 -22.84 4.79
N ASP A 879 7.76 -23.54 5.34
CA ASP A 879 6.68 -24.17 4.57
C ASP A 879 5.35 -23.37 4.58
N PHE A 880 5.39 -22.12 5.06
CA PHE A 880 4.24 -21.19 5.15
C PHE A 880 4.30 -20.08 4.08
N ALA A 881 4.72 -20.44 2.86
CA ALA A 881 4.97 -19.51 1.76
C ALA A 881 3.70 -18.84 1.22
N TYR A 882 2.68 -19.63 0.89
CA TYR A 882 1.49 -19.16 0.17
C TYR A 882 0.20 -19.64 0.83
N PRO A 883 -0.06 -19.24 2.08
CA PRO A 883 -1.16 -19.76 2.86
C PRO A 883 -2.51 -19.38 2.26
N SER A 884 -3.46 -20.29 2.41
CA SER A 884 -4.87 -20.12 2.05
C SER A 884 -5.75 -20.33 3.27
N ALA A 885 -6.92 -19.68 3.29
CA ALA A 885 -7.94 -19.86 4.30
C ALA A 885 -9.31 -20.13 3.65
N ILE A 886 -10.23 -20.72 4.41
CA ILE A 886 -11.63 -20.87 4.01
C ILE A 886 -12.44 -19.86 4.82
N SER A 887 -13.20 -19.00 4.13
CA SER A 887 -14.08 -18.03 4.79
C SER A 887 -15.22 -18.70 5.57
N SER A 888 -15.92 -17.92 6.38
CA SER A 888 -17.12 -18.39 7.09
C SER A 888 -18.21 -18.90 6.13
N SER A 889 -18.23 -18.41 4.88
CA SER A 889 -19.15 -18.82 3.80
C SER A 889 -18.63 -19.99 2.96
N GLY A 890 -17.49 -20.58 3.31
CA GLY A 890 -16.91 -21.72 2.59
C GLY A 890 -16.19 -21.32 1.29
N VAL A 891 -15.75 -20.07 1.17
CA VAL A 891 -15.01 -19.56 0.01
C VAL A 891 -13.51 -19.63 0.29
N PRO A 892 -12.72 -20.34 -0.54
CA PRO A 892 -11.26 -20.30 -0.49
C PRO A 892 -10.70 -18.90 -0.76
N ALA A 893 -9.69 -18.51 0.02
CA ALA A 893 -9.05 -17.21 -0.08
C ALA A 893 -7.54 -17.33 0.02
N CYS A 894 -6.82 -16.77 -0.95
CA CYS A 894 -5.37 -16.62 -0.90
C CYS A 894 -5.01 -15.50 0.09
N LEU A 895 -4.06 -15.75 1.00
CA LEU A 895 -3.71 -14.72 1.98
C LEU A 895 -2.64 -13.75 1.47
N ASN A 896 -1.74 -14.17 0.58
CA ASN A 896 -0.67 -13.32 0.02
C ASN A 896 -0.45 -13.46 -1.49
N MET A 897 -1.17 -14.37 -2.16
CA MET A 897 -1.03 -14.58 -3.59
C MET A 897 -2.07 -13.74 -4.34
N PRO A 898 -1.66 -12.77 -5.19
CA PRO A 898 -2.61 -11.91 -5.89
C PRO A 898 -3.34 -12.66 -7.02
N HIS A 899 -4.64 -12.41 -7.10
CA HIS A 899 -5.50 -12.86 -8.19
C HIS A 899 -5.14 -12.18 -9.51
N LEU A 900 -5.22 -12.92 -10.60
CA LEU A 900 -4.94 -12.46 -11.96
C LEU A 900 -5.88 -13.13 -12.96
N ASN A 901 -5.97 -12.59 -14.17
CA ASN A 901 -6.70 -13.19 -15.29
C ASN A 901 -5.71 -13.57 -16.39
N LEU A 902 -5.30 -14.84 -16.41
CA LEU A 902 -4.31 -15.34 -17.37
C LEU A 902 -4.73 -15.11 -18.82
N ASN A 903 -6.03 -15.17 -19.15
CA ASN A 903 -6.51 -14.98 -20.52
C ASN A 903 -6.24 -13.57 -21.06
N ASN A 904 -6.09 -12.59 -20.17
CA ASN A 904 -5.90 -11.19 -20.52
C ASN A 904 -4.44 -10.74 -20.42
N LEU A 905 -3.52 -11.63 -20.00
CA LEU A 905 -2.10 -11.32 -19.90
C LEU A 905 -1.36 -11.63 -21.22
N PRO A 906 -0.39 -10.77 -21.63
CA PRO A 906 0.40 -10.98 -22.84
C PRO A 906 1.17 -12.29 -22.83
N VAL A 907 1.21 -13.00 -23.96
CA VAL A 907 1.89 -14.29 -24.15
C VAL A 907 3.27 -14.05 -24.77
N ILE A 908 4.31 -14.61 -24.15
CA ILE A 908 5.68 -14.54 -24.66
C ILE A 908 5.86 -15.58 -25.78
N ASP A 909 6.43 -15.16 -26.90
CA ASP A 909 6.93 -16.05 -27.94
C ASP A 909 8.21 -16.74 -27.45
N LEU A 910 8.13 -18.05 -27.19
CA LEU A 910 9.23 -18.84 -26.66
C LEU A 910 10.24 -19.30 -27.72
N GLU A 911 9.94 -19.15 -29.02
CA GLU A 911 10.87 -19.51 -30.09
C GLU A 911 12.08 -18.57 -30.13
N ASN A 912 11.89 -17.31 -29.71
CA ASN A 912 12.94 -16.29 -29.70
C ASN A 912 13.83 -16.32 -28.45
N LYS A 913 14.61 -17.40 -28.30
CA LYS A 913 15.47 -17.64 -27.12
C LYS A 913 16.40 -16.46 -26.78
N ASP A 914 16.97 -15.80 -27.79
CA ASP A 914 17.89 -14.67 -27.55
C ASP A 914 17.19 -13.44 -26.97
N ARG A 915 15.96 -13.13 -27.42
CA ARG A 915 15.16 -12.04 -26.84
C ARG A 915 14.60 -12.38 -25.46
N ASN A 916 14.60 -13.66 -25.08
CA ASN A 916 14.03 -14.16 -23.83
C ASN A 916 15.06 -14.35 -22.70
N ARG A 917 16.37 -14.14 -22.96
CA ARG A 917 17.45 -14.35 -21.97
C ARG A 917 17.33 -13.55 -20.68
N TRP A 918 16.57 -12.45 -20.68
CA TRP A 918 16.33 -11.65 -19.46
C TRP A 918 15.57 -12.42 -18.39
N MET A 919 14.79 -13.43 -18.77
CA MET A 919 14.13 -14.31 -17.81
C MET A 919 15.12 -15.03 -16.91
N THR A 920 16.31 -15.40 -17.40
CA THR A 920 17.37 -15.99 -16.56
C THR A 920 17.76 -15.06 -15.43
N THR A 921 17.93 -13.76 -15.72
CA THR A 921 18.23 -12.74 -14.71
C THR A 921 17.05 -12.59 -13.74
N LEU A 922 15.83 -12.45 -14.27
CA LEU A 922 14.61 -12.31 -13.46
C LEU A 922 14.40 -13.48 -12.48
N THR A 923 14.49 -14.72 -12.95
CA THR A 923 14.27 -15.91 -12.12
C THR A 923 15.46 -16.24 -11.21
N SER A 924 16.70 -15.90 -11.60
CA SER A 924 17.86 -16.08 -10.73
C SER A 924 17.83 -15.19 -9.48
N MET A 925 17.15 -14.04 -9.55
CA MET A 925 16.99 -13.10 -8.44
C MET A 925 15.77 -13.39 -7.56
N GLN A 926 15.08 -14.50 -7.77
CA GLN A 926 14.10 -14.99 -6.80
C GLN A 926 14.78 -15.49 -5.49
N PHE A 927 16.08 -15.85 -5.59
CA PHE A 927 16.90 -16.31 -4.47
C PHE A 927 17.60 -15.13 -3.80
N SER A 928 17.43 -15.00 -2.48
CA SER A 928 18.19 -14.08 -1.63
C SER A 928 19.67 -14.45 -1.57
N ALA A 929 20.51 -13.59 -0.99
CA ALA A 929 21.92 -13.89 -0.74
C ALA A 929 22.09 -15.15 0.13
N ARG A 930 21.25 -15.32 1.18
CA ARG A 930 21.26 -16.53 2.02
C ARG A 930 20.89 -17.76 1.20
N GLU A 931 19.80 -17.69 0.44
CA GLU A 931 19.33 -18.81 -0.36
C GLU A 931 20.36 -19.19 -1.42
N LYS A 932 21.02 -18.22 -2.07
CA LYS A 932 22.13 -18.47 -3.00
C LYS A 932 23.28 -19.22 -2.34
N TYR A 933 23.65 -18.86 -1.11
CA TYR A 933 24.64 -19.62 -0.36
C TYR A 933 24.18 -21.07 -0.11
N LEU A 934 22.94 -21.27 0.35
CA LEU A 934 22.35 -22.61 0.57
C LEU A 934 22.31 -23.45 -0.71
N ARG A 935 22.21 -22.83 -1.89
CA ARG A 935 22.33 -23.55 -3.18
C ARG A 935 23.73 -24.11 -3.43
N THR A 936 24.78 -23.48 -2.89
CA THR A 936 26.17 -23.89 -3.11
C THR A 936 26.66 -24.97 -2.14
N VAL A 937 26.09 -25.04 -0.93
CA VAL A 937 26.52 -25.97 0.14
C VAL A 937 25.63 -27.21 0.29
N ARG A 938 24.99 -27.63 -0.81
CA ARG A 938 24.09 -28.80 -0.83
C ARG A 938 24.83 -30.08 -0.44
N ASP A 939 24.09 -31.01 0.15
CA ASP A 939 24.61 -32.34 0.46
C ASP A 939 24.77 -33.21 -0.80
N GLU A 940 25.24 -34.45 -0.65
CA GLU A 940 25.45 -35.39 -1.75
C GLU A 940 24.16 -35.71 -2.54
N SER A 941 22.98 -35.47 -1.96
CA SER A 941 21.69 -35.66 -2.65
C SER A 941 21.36 -34.52 -3.60
N GLY A 942 22.05 -33.38 -3.49
CA GLY A 942 21.77 -32.18 -4.28
C GLY A 942 20.51 -31.43 -3.85
N ILE A 943 19.87 -31.82 -2.74
CA ILE A 943 18.67 -31.17 -2.17
C ILE A 943 19.11 -30.32 -0.97
N SER A 944 18.53 -29.12 -0.82
CA SER A 944 18.77 -28.27 0.36
C SER A 944 17.93 -28.74 1.56
N HIS A 945 18.40 -28.53 2.79
CA HIS A 945 17.55 -28.72 3.98
C HIS A 945 16.46 -27.64 4.12
N ASP A 946 16.54 -26.55 3.35
CA ASP A 946 15.53 -25.49 3.32
C ASP A 946 14.48 -25.79 2.22
N PRO A 947 13.22 -26.12 2.58
CA PRO A 947 12.20 -26.48 1.59
C PRO A 947 11.83 -25.32 0.67
N MET A 948 12.00 -24.06 1.09
CA MET A 948 11.76 -22.89 0.24
C MET A 948 12.80 -22.81 -0.87
N VAL A 949 14.07 -23.09 -0.56
CA VAL A 949 15.15 -23.11 -1.57
C VAL A 949 14.84 -24.16 -2.63
N ASN A 950 14.45 -25.37 -2.22
CA ASN A 950 14.11 -26.45 -3.16
C ASN A 950 12.88 -26.09 -4.01
N PHE A 951 11.82 -25.57 -3.39
CA PHE A 951 10.63 -25.12 -4.11
C PHE A 951 10.95 -24.04 -5.15
N LYS A 952 11.78 -23.04 -4.80
CA LYS A 952 12.25 -22.03 -5.74
C LYS A 952 13.09 -22.64 -6.86
N GLU A 953 13.91 -23.66 -6.60
CA GLU A 953 14.67 -24.37 -7.62
C GLU A 953 13.78 -25.15 -8.58
N SER A 954 12.72 -25.78 -8.07
CA SER A 954 11.70 -26.43 -8.90
C SER A 954 11.03 -25.42 -9.84
N VAL A 955 10.61 -24.27 -9.31
CA VAL A 955 10.05 -23.17 -10.12
C VAL A 955 11.08 -22.62 -11.12
N PHE A 956 12.33 -22.40 -10.69
CA PHE A 956 13.42 -21.94 -11.56
C PHE A 956 13.62 -22.90 -12.74
N THR A 957 13.69 -24.20 -12.44
CA THR A 957 13.87 -25.28 -13.40
C THR A 957 12.73 -25.32 -14.41
N MET A 958 11.47 -25.21 -13.94
CA MET A 958 10.30 -25.12 -14.81
C MET A 958 10.43 -23.97 -15.82
N PHE A 959 10.81 -22.77 -15.36
CA PHE A 959 11.03 -21.63 -16.26
C PHE A 959 12.17 -21.87 -17.26
N MET A 960 13.32 -22.38 -16.81
CA MET A 960 14.48 -22.56 -17.68
C MET A 960 14.31 -23.65 -18.73
N ILE A 961 13.57 -24.72 -18.41
CA ILE A 961 13.25 -25.80 -19.34
C ILE A 961 12.09 -25.39 -20.27
N ALA A 962 11.00 -24.82 -19.76
CA ALA A 962 9.87 -24.41 -20.61
C ALA A 962 10.26 -23.37 -21.67
N THR A 963 11.22 -22.48 -21.34
CA THR A 963 11.78 -21.48 -22.27
C THR A 963 12.90 -22.02 -23.16
N GLY A 964 13.45 -23.20 -22.85
CA GLY A 964 14.62 -23.77 -23.53
C GLY A 964 15.91 -22.92 -23.39
N LEU A 965 16.05 -22.16 -22.29
CA LEU A 965 17.18 -21.24 -22.05
C LEU A 965 18.43 -21.93 -21.46
N GLN A 966 18.28 -23.04 -20.73
CA GLN A 966 19.42 -23.76 -20.13
C GLN A 966 19.55 -25.23 -20.55
N ALA A 967 18.47 -25.88 -21.00
CA ALA A 967 18.46 -27.31 -21.37
C ALA A 967 17.56 -27.54 -22.60
N GLY A 968 17.10 -28.78 -22.78
CA GLY A 968 15.99 -29.09 -23.71
C GLY A 968 14.74 -28.26 -23.40
N GLN A 969 13.77 -28.27 -24.32
CA GLN A 969 12.55 -27.48 -24.20
C GLN A 969 11.33 -28.39 -24.11
N THR A 970 10.74 -28.48 -22.91
CA THR A 970 9.48 -29.18 -22.69
C THR A 970 8.58 -28.37 -21.75
N GLY A 971 7.27 -28.41 -21.98
CA GLY A 971 6.26 -27.88 -21.07
C GLY A 971 5.72 -28.93 -20.09
N LEU A 972 6.18 -30.18 -20.18
CA LEU A 972 5.72 -31.29 -19.37
C LEU A 972 6.67 -31.53 -18.19
N PHE A 973 6.12 -31.49 -16.97
CA PHE A 973 6.88 -31.75 -15.75
C PHE A 973 6.20 -32.78 -14.85
N ALA A 974 7.00 -33.62 -14.20
CA ALA A 974 6.56 -34.53 -13.16
C ALA A 974 7.18 -34.12 -11.82
N ILE A 975 6.34 -33.85 -10.82
CA ILE A 975 6.79 -33.70 -9.43
C ILE A 975 6.91 -35.11 -8.86
N ASN A 976 8.15 -35.58 -8.75
CA ASN A 976 8.50 -36.96 -8.44
C ASN A 976 9.11 -37.04 -7.04
N HIS A 977 8.68 -38.01 -6.23
CA HIS A 977 9.29 -38.32 -4.95
C HIS A 977 9.93 -39.72 -5.03
N PRO A 978 11.25 -39.82 -5.29
CA PRO A 978 11.93 -41.09 -5.55
C PRO A 978 11.75 -42.16 -4.45
N LYS A 979 11.56 -41.71 -3.19
CA LYS A 979 11.39 -42.60 -2.03
C LYS A 979 9.93 -42.87 -1.62
N ARG A 980 8.92 -42.27 -2.27
CA ARG A 980 7.49 -42.35 -1.88
C ARG A 980 6.57 -42.53 -3.08
N GLY A 981 6.74 -43.64 -3.79
CA GLY A 981 5.78 -44.03 -4.83
C GLY A 981 5.92 -43.32 -6.18
N GLY A 982 6.97 -42.51 -6.39
CA GLY A 982 7.27 -41.90 -7.68
C GLY A 982 6.50 -40.60 -7.92
N ILE A 983 5.77 -40.51 -9.03
CA ILE A 983 5.11 -39.27 -9.48
C ILE A 983 3.89 -38.96 -8.60
N HIS A 984 3.86 -37.76 -8.01
CA HIS A 984 2.73 -37.25 -7.23
C HIS A 984 1.85 -36.28 -8.01
N MET A 985 2.44 -35.53 -8.96
CA MET A 985 1.72 -34.52 -9.73
C MET A 985 2.33 -34.39 -11.13
N LEU A 986 1.49 -34.17 -12.13
CA LEU A 986 1.91 -33.78 -13.48
C LEU A 986 1.53 -32.31 -13.74
N VAL A 987 2.45 -31.53 -14.29
CA VAL A 987 2.27 -30.12 -14.66
C VAL A 987 2.48 -29.96 -16.16
N PHE A 988 1.55 -29.28 -16.82
CA PHE A 988 1.52 -29.07 -18.26
C PHE A 988 1.48 -27.56 -18.55
N VAL A 989 2.62 -27.00 -18.94
CA VAL A 989 2.77 -25.59 -19.30
C VAL A 989 2.15 -25.35 -20.67
N SER A 990 1.16 -24.46 -20.70
CA SER A 990 0.54 -23.97 -21.93
C SER A 990 1.27 -22.75 -22.47
N ALA A 991 1.57 -21.78 -21.59
CA ALA A 991 2.21 -20.52 -21.98
C ALA A 991 3.00 -19.90 -20.83
N ILE A 992 3.92 -18.99 -21.17
CA ILE A 992 4.51 -18.05 -20.21
C ILE A 992 4.00 -16.65 -20.56
N ARG A 993 3.48 -15.95 -19.56
CA ARG A 993 2.81 -14.66 -19.71
C ARG A 993 3.51 -13.57 -18.91
N ILE A 994 3.38 -12.33 -19.37
CA ILE A 994 3.87 -11.14 -18.65
C ILE A 994 2.84 -10.73 -17.60
N ASP A 995 3.26 -10.69 -16.34
CA ASP A 995 2.47 -10.13 -15.24
C ASP A 995 3.00 -8.72 -14.91
N GLY A 996 2.37 -7.72 -15.53
CA GLY A 996 2.78 -6.32 -15.42
C GLY A 996 2.55 -5.71 -14.04
N ASP A 997 1.56 -6.17 -13.28
CA ASP A 997 1.28 -5.68 -11.91
C ASP A 997 2.35 -6.18 -10.94
N ALA A 998 2.77 -7.44 -11.10
CA ALA A 998 3.86 -8.03 -10.33
C ALA A 998 5.26 -7.68 -10.84
N ALA A 999 5.39 -6.94 -11.95
CA ALA A 999 6.66 -6.67 -12.64
C ALA A 999 7.44 -7.97 -12.93
N SER A 1000 6.74 -9.04 -13.30
CA SER A 1000 7.26 -10.41 -13.35
C SER A 1000 6.65 -11.21 -14.51
N VAL A 1001 6.86 -12.52 -14.50
CA VAL A 1001 6.26 -13.49 -15.42
C VAL A 1001 5.47 -14.56 -14.66
N VAL A 1002 4.55 -15.20 -15.35
CA VAL A 1002 3.74 -16.30 -14.82
C VAL A 1002 3.63 -17.43 -15.83
N ILE A 1003 3.81 -18.67 -15.37
CA ILE A 1003 3.50 -19.89 -16.10
C ILE A 1003 1.99 -20.12 -16.01
N ASP A 1004 1.34 -20.18 -17.17
CA ASP A 1004 -0.04 -20.62 -17.36
C ASP A 1004 -0.01 -22.12 -17.64
N ALA A 1005 -0.45 -22.92 -16.68
CA ALA A 1005 -0.33 -24.37 -16.73
C ALA A 1005 -1.60 -25.09 -16.24
N ALA A 1006 -1.67 -26.38 -16.52
CA ALA A 1006 -2.63 -27.30 -15.92
C ALA A 1006 -1.87 -28.25 -14.99
N ILE A 1007 -2.52 -28.69 -13.92
CA ILE A 1007 -1.96 -29.68 -12.99
C ILE A 1007 -2.94 -30.83 -12.77
N ILE A 1008 -2.38 -32.04 -12.65
CA ILE A 1008 -3.09 -33.25 -12.24
C ILE A 1008 -2.41 -33.79 -10.98
N PRO A 1009 -2.95 -33.54 -9.77
CA PRO A 1009 -2.51 -34.21 -8.56
C PRO A 1009 -3.01 -35.65 -8.55
N PHE A 1010 -2.11 -36.62 -8.35
CA PHE A 1010 -2.48 -38.03 -8.37
C PHE A 1010 -3.21 -38.43 -7.09
N THR A 1011 -4.34 -39.11 -7.27
CA THR A 1011 -5.10 -39.76 -6.19
C THR A 1011 -5.16 -41.26 -6.44
N MET A 1012 -5.39 -42.04 -5.38
CA MET A 1012 -5.53 -43.49 -5.49
C MET A 1012 -6.69 -43.87 -6.43
N GLU A 1013 -7.80 -43.13 -6.34
CA GLU A 1013 -8.95 -43.30 -7.21
C GLU A 1013 -8.60 -43.04 -8.68
N LEU A 1014 -7.84 -41.97 -8.97
CA LEU A 1014 -7.46 -41.63 -10.34
C LEU A 1014 -6.60 -42.73 -10.96
N ILE A 1015 -5.57 -43.18 -10.23
CA ILE A 1015 -4.64 -44.22 -10.69
C ILE A 1015 -5.37 -45.55 -10.91
N THR A 1016 -6.22 -45.97 -9.97
CA THR A 1016 -6.90 -47.28 -10.03
C THR A 1016 -8.09 -47.33 -11.00
N SER A 1017 -8.66 -46.17 -11.35
CA SER A 1017 -9.82 -46.10 -12.24
C SER A 1017 -9.53 -46.40 -13.72
N GLY A 1018 -8.26 -46.44 -14.14
CA GLY A 1018 -7.86 -46.63 -15.55
C GLY A 1018 -8.17 -45.44 -16.47
N ARG A 1019 -8.78 -44.36 -15.95
CA ARG A 1019 -9.26 -43.19 -16.74
C ARG A 1019 -8.17 -42.48 -17.56
N MET A 1020 -6.91 -42.61 -17.15
CA MET A 1020 -5.77 -41.96 -17.81
C MET A 1020 -4.74 -42.96 -18.36
N GLU A 1021 -5.08 -44.25 -18.44
CA GLU A 1021 -4.10 -45.30 -18.76
C GLU A 1021 -3.44 -45.08 -20.14
N SER A 1022 -4.23 -44.79 -21.19
CA SER A 1022 -3.69 -44.51 -22.53
C SER A 1022 -2.74 -43.31 -22.53
N PHE A 1023 -3.16 -42.21 -21.87
CA PHE A 1023 -2.35 -41.00 -21.74
C PHE A 1023 -1.03 -41.27 -20.99
N LEU A 1024 -1.07 -41.99 -19.87
CA LEU A 1024 0.11 -42.31 -19.07
C LEU A 1024 1.09 -43.24 -19.81
N LEU A 1025 0.61 -44.10 -20.71
CA LEU A 1025 1.47 -44.91 -21.56
C LEU A 1025 2.23 -44.04 -22.57
N ILE A 1026 1.54 -43.12 -23.25
CA ILE A 1026 2.17 -42.17 -24.17
C ILE A 1026 3.15 -41.25 -23.44
N LEU A 1027 2.81 -40.82 -22.21
CA LEU A 1027 3.66 -39.95 -21.41
C LEU A 1027 5.07 -40.50 -21.22
N ARG A 1028 5.23 -41.83 -21.20
CA ARG A 1028 6.55 -42.50 -21.07
C ARG A 1028 7.45 -42.31 -22.29
N GLU A 1029 6.87 -42.00 -23.45
CA GLU A 1029 7.60 -41.78 -24.70
C GLU A 1029 7.93 -40.30 -24.93
N LEU A 1030 7.32 -39.39 -24.16
CA LEU A 1030 7.51 -37.94 -24.27
C LEU A 1030 8.67 -37.44 -23.40
N GLU A 1031 9.32 -36.35 -23.84
CA GLU A 1031 10.28 -35.64 -23.02
C GLU A 1031 9.58 -34.95 -21.83
N CYS A 1032 9.71 -35.55 -20.65
CA CYS A 1032 9.18 -35.04 -19.39
C CYS A 1032 10.31 -34.57 -18.46
N GLY A 1033 10.23 -33.32 -17.99
CA GLY A 1033 11.12 -32.81 -16.95
C GLY A 1033 10.77 -33.42 -15.60
N SER A 1034 11.63 -34.28 -15.04
CA SER A 1034 11.46 -34.79 -13.67
C SER A 1034 11.99 -33.76 -12.67
N ILE A 1035 11.17 -33.39 -11.71
CA ILE A 1035 11.52 -32.56 -10.57
C ILE A 1035 11.47 -33.47 -9.34
N ASP A 1036 12.64 -33.89 -8.88
CA ASP A 1036 12.77 -34.76 -7.73
C ASP A 1036 12.68 -33.94 -6.44
N VAL A 1037 11.68 -34.26 -5.61
CA VAL A 1037 11.37 -33.55 -4.36
C VAL A 1037 11.51 -34.46 -3.15
N ASP A 1038 11.78 -33.86 -1.99
CA ASP A 1038 11.72 -34.55 -0.69
C ASP A 1038 10.36 -34.36 0.01
N ASP A 1039 10.24 -34.88 1.24
CA ASP A 1039 9.01 -34.81 2.01
C ASP A 1039 8.58 -33.36 2.30
N ALA A 1040 9.54 -32.48 2.60
CA ALA A 1040 9.29 -31.11 3.00
C ALA A 1040 8.87 -30.25 1.80
N GLU A 1041 9.54 -30.41 0.66
CA GLU A 1041 9.20 -29.72 -0.57
C GLU A 1041 7.87 -30.22 -1.15
N LEU A 1042 7.60 -31.53 -1.16
CA LEU A 1042 6.30 -32.07 -1.60
C LEU A 1042 5.15 -31.53 -0.74
N CYS A 1043 5.34 -31.42 0.57
CA CYS A 1043 4.39 -30.80 1.48
C CYS A 1043 4.14 -29.32 1.11
N LEU A 1044 5.21 -28.57 0.84
CA LEU A 1044 5.13 -27.16 0.43
C LEU A 1044 4.38 -27.01 -0.92
N TRP A 1045 4.64 -27.87 -1.90
CA TRP A 1045 3.87 -27.93 -3.15
C TRP A 1045 2.38 -28.12 -2.85
N LYS A 1046 2.00 -29.15 -2.08
CA LYS A 1046 0.58 -29.40 -1.73
C LYS A 1046 -0.06 -28.21 -0.99
N LYS A 1047 0.68 -27.50 -0.13
CA LYS A 1047 0.22 -26.30 0.59
C LYS A 1047 0.04 -25.08 -0.33
N ALA A 1048 0.90 -24.90 -1.33
CA ALA A 1048 0.85 -23.77 -2.25
C ALA A 1048 -0.20 -23.93 -3.36
N LEU A 1049 -0.53 -25.16 -3.75
CA LEU A 1049 -1.44 -25.46 -4.86
C LEU A 1049 -2.81 -24.76 -4.79
N PRO A 1050 -3.53 -24.74 -3.65
CA PRO A 1050 -4.82 -24.05 -3.59
C PRO A 1050 -4.69 -22.57 -3.98
N SER A 1051 -3.64 -21.89 -3.52
CA SER A 1051 -3.38 -20.50 -3.88
C SER A 1051 -3.09 -20.32 -5.38
N MET A 1052 -2.36 -21.25 -6.00
CA MET A 1052 -2.05 -21.21 -7.44
C MET A 1052 -3.28 -21.45 -8.33
N VAL A 1053 -4.26 -22.24 -7.86
CA VAL A 1053 -5.55 -22.44 -8.54
C VAL A 1053 -6.46 -21.22 -8.34
N GLU A 1054 -6.71 -20.85 -7.08
CA GLU A 1054 -7.69 -19.80 -6.74
C GLU A 1054 -7.29 -18.45 -7.31
N ARG A 1055 -5.99 -18.15 -7.45
CA ARG A 1055 -5.53 -16.89 -8.03
C ARG A 1055 -5.94 -16.71 -9.50
N CYS A 1056 -6.13 -17.78 -10.27
CA CYS A 1056 -6.31 -17.71 -11.72
C CYS A 1056 -7.61 -18.34 -12.23
N ARG A 1057 -8.46 -18.87 -11.34
CA ARG A 1057 -9.71 -19.52 -11.74
C ARG A 1057 -10.63 -18.57 -12.50
N THR A 1058 -11.28 -19.10 -13.54
CA THR A 1058 -12.28 -18.42 -14.37
C THR A 1058 -13.70 -18.92 -14.11
N TRP A 1059 -13.88 -19.73 -13.05
CA TRP A 1059 -15.11 -20.45 -12.71
C TRP A 1059 -15.50 -20.22 -11.25
N SER A 1060 -16.74 -20.59 -10.89
CA SER A 1060 -17.28 -20.45 -9.53
C SER A 1060 -17.39 -21.80 -8.83
N HIS A 1061 -17.09 -21.83 -7.53
CA HIS A 1061 -17.26 -23.03 -6.69
C HIS A 1061 -18.72 -23.48 -6.65
N SER A 1062 -18.96 -24.76 -6.96
CA SER A 1062 -20.29 -25.36 -6.95
C SER A 1062 -20.88 -25.43 -5.53
N ARG A 1063 -22.17 -25.78 -5.40
CA ARG A 1063 -22.79 -25.98 -4.09
C ARG A 1063 -22.26 -27.22 -3.36
N SER A 1064 -21.80 -28.22 -4.11
CA SER A 1064 -21.22 -29.46 -3.61
C SER A 1064 -19.69 -29.41 -3.48
N CYS A 1065 -19.09 -28.22 -3.59
CA CYS A 1065 -17.65 -28.03 -3.43
C CYS A 1065 -17.16 -28.57 -2.07
N GLU A 1066 -16.07 -29.34 -2.10
CA GLU A 1066 -15.50 -29.99 -0.93
C GLU A 1066 -15.10 -28.98 0.16
N TYR A 1067 -14.61 -27.79 -0.23
CA TYR A 1067 -14.29 -26.69 0.69
C TYR A 1067 -15.49 -26.11 1.45
N LYS A 1068 -16.72 -26.36 0.98
CA LYS A 1068 -17.95 -25.92 1.68
C LYS A 1068 -18.42 -26.94 2.72
N SER A 1069 -17.76 -28.10 2.80
CA SER A 1069 -18.09 -29.13 3.79
C SER A 1069 -17.72 -28.68 5.20
N LYS A 1070 -18.55 -29.05 6.19
CA LYS A 1070 -18.27 -28.72 7.59
C LYS A 1070 -16.95 -29.35 8.03
N GLY A 1071 -16.01 -28.53 8.50
CA GLY A 1071 -14.69 -28.97 8.95
C GLY A 1071 -13.69 -29.24 7.83
N ALA A 1072 -13.98 -28.81 6.60
CA ALA A 1072 -13.03 -28.87 5.49
C ALA A 1072 -11.73 -28.10 5.82
N SER A 1073 -10.62 -28.57 5.27
CA SER A 1073 -9.32 -27.89 5.31
C SER A 1073 -8.93 -27.39 3.93
N ILE A 1074 -7.96 -26.48 3.89
CA ILE A 1074 -7.30 -26.04 2.67
C ILE A 1074 -5.78 -26.13 2.87
N PRO A 1075 -5.05 -26.96 2.09
CA PRO A 1075 -5.55 -27.97 1.13
C PRO A 1075 -6.47 -29.02 1.79
N LEU A 1076 -7.23 -29.77 0.97
CA LEU A 1076 -8.16 -30.80 1.46
C LEU A 1076 -7.44 -31.94 2.19
N SER A 1077 -6.25 -32.33 1.69
CA SER A 1077 -5.36 -33.27 2.36
C SER A 1077 -3.90 -32.99 2.00
N LEU A 1078 -3.00 -33.36 2.92
CA LEU A 1078 -1.55 -33.40 2.69
C LEU A 1078 -1.03 -34.84 2.56
N LYS A 1079 -1.87 -35.84 2.81
CA LYS A 1079 -1.49 -37.26 2.76
C LYS A 1079 -1.27 -37.72 1.32
N ASP A 1080 -0.59 -38.84 1.17
CA ASP A 1080 -0.31 -39.41 -0.15
C ASP A 1080 -1.57 -39.98 -0.77
N SER A 1081 -1.71 -39.81 -2.08
CA SER A 1081 -2.82 -40.36 -2.88
C SER A 1081 -4.22 -39.91 -2.45
N GLU A 1082 -4.34 -38.97 -1.51
CA GLU A 1082 -5.58 -38.31 -1.13
C GLU A 1082 -5.79 -37.00 -1.91
N GLN A 1083 -7.04 -36.55 -2.01
CA GLN A 1083 -7.41 -35.35 -2.75
C GLN A 1083 -6.83 -34.08 -2.09
N VAL A 1084 -6.07 -33.29 -2.86
CA VAL A 1084 -5.45 -32.03 -2.39
C VAL A 1084 -6.33 -30.81 -2.67
N LEU A 1085 -7.00 -30.79 -3.83
CA LEU A 1085 -7.78 -29.67 -4.37
C LEU A 1085 -9.25 -30.06 -4.54
N CYS A 1086 -10.17 -29.09 -4.43
CA CYS A 1086 -11.58 -29.34 -4.78
C CYS A 1086 -11.74 -29.77 -6.24
N SER A 1087 -12.75 -30.58 -6.52
CA SER A 1087 -13.04 -31.07 -7.88
C SER A 1087 -13.69 -30.03 -8.80
N CYS A 1088 -14.08 -28.85 -8.28
CA CYS A 1088 -14.83 -27.84 -9.04
C CYS A 1088 -14.09 -27.33 -10.27
N GLY A 1089 -12.76 -27.32 -10.26
CA GLY A 1089 -11.93 -26.83 -11.37
C GLY A 1089 -11.52 -27.88 -12.40
N ASN A 1090 -11.85 -29.15 -12.15
CA ASN A 1090 -11.41 -30.25 -13.00
C ASN A 1090 -12.02 -30.14 -14.40
N GLY A 1091 -11.18 -30.20 -15.44
CA GLY A 1091 -11.59 -30.06 -16.83
C GLY A 1091 -11.96 -28.64 -17.27
N LEU A 1092 -11.92 -27.65 -16.36
CA LEU A 1092 -12.24 -26.25 -16.68
C LEU A 1092 -10.98 -25.52 -17.19
N LEU A 1093 -10.56 -25.90 -18.39
CA LEU A 1093 -9.41 -25.35 -19.10
C LEU A 1093 -9.86 -24.59 -20.36
N PRO A 1094 -9.08 -23.60 -20.83
CA PRO A 1094 -9.28 -23.02 -22.17
C PRO A 1094 -9.28 -24.07 -23.28
N GLU A 1095 -9.93 -23.77 -24.40
CA GLU A 1095 -9.87 -24.65 -25.58
C GLU A 1095 -8.44 -24.77 -26.11
N ASN A 1096 -8.06 -25.96 -26.60
CA ASN A 1096 -6.72 -26.26 -27.12
C ASN A 1096 -5.59 -25.88 -26.14
N PHE A 1097 -5.83 -26.02 -24.83
CA PHE A 1097 -4.92 -25.54 -23.79
C PHE A 1097 -3.49 -26.09 -23.92
N VAL A 1098 -3.37 -27.38 -24.19
CA VAL A 1098 -2.09 -28.07 -24.40
C VAL A 1098 -2.26 -28.99 -25.61
N SER A 1099 -1.25 -29.02 -26.48
CA SER A 1099 -1.23 -29.87 -27.68
C SER A 1099 -0.45 -31.15 -27.42
N LEU A 1100 -1.02 -32.06 -26.62
CA LEU A 1100 -0.44 -33.38 -26.34
C LEU A 1100 -1.35 -34.50 -26.88
N PRO A 1101 -0.79 -35.63 -27.37
CA PRO A 1101 -1.60 -36.79 -27.73
C PRO A 1101 -2.38 -37.32 -26.51
N GLU A 1102 -3.61 -37.78 -26.73
CA GLU A 1102 -4.52 -38.31 -25.69
C GLU A 1102 -4.84 -37.29 -24.56
N TRP A 1103 -4.62 -36.00 -24.78
CA TRP A 1103 -4.86 -34.96 -23.78
C TRP A 1103 -6.33 -34.93 -23.32
N GLU A 1104 -7.27 -35.25 -24.20
CA GLU A 1104 -8.69 -35.38 -23.91
C GLU A 1104 -9.02 -36.40 -22.81
N ASN A 1105 -8.15 -37.40 -22.58
CA ASN A 1105 -8.30 -38.37 -21.49
C ASN A 1105 -7.74 -37.85 -20.15
N ALA A 1106 -6.75 -36.96 -20.21
CA ALA A 1106 -6.12 -36.35 -19.03
C ALA A 1106 -6.83 -35.07 -18.56
N ALA A 1107 -7.27 -34.23 -19.49
CA ALA A 1107 -7.85 -32.92 -19.26
C ALA A 1107 -9.02 -32.91 -18.24
N PRO A 1108 -9.94 -33.90 -18.21
CA PRO A 1108 -11.02 -33.95 -17.22
C PRO A 1108 -10.56 -34.06 -15.77
N ASN A 1109 -9.29 -34.42 -15.53
CA ASN A 1109 -8.70 -34.55 -14.20
C ASN A 1109 -7.72 -33.40 -13.88
N ALA A 1110 -7.59 -32.45 -14.81
CA ALA A 1110 -6.64 -31.35 -14.71
C ALA A 1110 -7.34 -30.05 -14.29
N VAL A 1111 -6.63 -29.23 -13.52
CA VAL A 1111 -7.08 -27.88 -13.12
C VAL A 1111 -6.03 -26.85 -13.50
N ARG A 1112 -6.47 -25.67 -13.94
CA ARG A 1112 -5.57 -24.56 -14.30
C ARG A 1112 -4.88 -23.98 -13.07
N ILE A 1113 -3.58 -23.70 -13.19
CA ILE A 1113 -2.75 -23.06 -12.17
C ILE A 1113 -1.88 -21.96 -12.75
N ALA A 1114 -1.53 -20.99 -11.90
CA ALA A 1114 -0.60 -19.90 -12.19
C ALA A 1114 0.64 -19.99 -11.29
N ILE A 1115 1.80 -20.31 -11.88
CA ILE A 1115 3.08 -20.43 -11.15
C ILE A 1115 3.96 -19.21 -11.47
N SER A 1116 4.38 -18.47 -10.45
CA SER A 1116 5.27 -17.30 -10.59
C SER A 1116 6.62 -17.57 -9.91
N PRO A 1117 7.72 -16.91 -10.34
CA PRO A 1117 8.93 -16.85 -9.53
C PRO A 1117 8.60 -16.33 -8.12
N THR A 1118 9.21 -16.94 -7.11
CA THR A 1118 8.92 -16.63 -5.69
C THR A 1118 10.07 -15.85 -5.09
N TYR A 1119 9.85 -14.57 -4.82
CA TYR A 1119 10.86 -13.65 -4.31
C TYR A 1119 10.84 -13.60 -2.78
N ALA A 1120 12.03 -13.49 -2.18
CA ALA A 1120 12.18 -13.14 -0.77
C ALA A 1120 11.75 -11.68 -0.51
N ILE A 1121 11.54 -11.35 0.77
CA ILE A 1121 11.17 -10.00 1.18
C ILE A 1121 12.44 -9.22 1.58
N PRO A 1122 12.73 -8.07 0.94
CA PRO A 1122 13.91 -7.26 1.26
C PRO A 1122 14.00 -6.79 2.73
N PHE A 1123 12.87 -6.79 3.46
CA PHE A 1123 12.82 -6.48 4.89
C PHE A 1123 13.35 -7.62 5.77
N ASN A 1124 13.33 -8.86 5.29
CA ASN A 1124 13.77 -10.04 6.04
C ASN A 1124 15.17 -10.48 5.64
N GLU A 1125 15.50 -10.34 4.35
CA GLU A 1125 16.72 -10.91 3.78
C GLU A 1125 17.37 -9.97 2.77
N GLU A 1126 18.70 -10.02 2.71
CA GLU A 1126 19.47 -9.36 1.65
C GLU A 1126 19.20 -10.05 0.31
N VAL A 1127 18.62 -9.30 -0.63
CA VAL A 1127 18.28 -9.81 -1.97
C VAL A 1127 19.47 -9.81 -2.94
N ILE A 1128 20.50 -9.03 -2.63
CA ILE A 1128 21.74 -8.89 -3.41
C ILE A 1128 22.91 -9.11 -2.46
N ASP A 1129 23.86 -9.94 -2.85
CA ASP A 1129 25.16 -10.02 -2.16
C ASP A 1129 25.95 -8.73 -2.47
N PRO A 1130 26.40 -7.96 -1.46
CA PRO A 1130 27.24 -6.79 -1.67
C PRO A 1130 28.47 -7.04 -2.56
N ALA A 1131 29.02 -8.26 -2.58
CA ALA A 1131 30.14 -8.65 -3.44
C ALA A 1131 29.77 -8.74 -4.92
N ASP A 1132 28.48 -8.89 -5.26
CA ASP A 1132 27.99 -8.91 -6.64
C ASP A 1132 27.62 -7.52 -7.18
N VAL A 1133 27.45 -6.53 -6.30
CA VAL A 1133 27.13 -5.14 -6.68
C VAL A 1133 28.15 -4.55 -7.68
N PRO A 1134 29.48 -4.68 -7.49
CA PRO A 1134 30.46 -4.18 -8.46
C PRO A 1134 30.37 -4.86 -9.82
N LYS A 1135 30.03 -6.15 -9.86
CA LYS A 1135 29.86 -6.94 -11.10
C LYS A 1135 28.60 -6.55 -11.86
N MET A 1136 27.58 -6.03 -11.16
CA MET A 1136 26.34 -5.53 -11.75
C MET A 1136 26.46 -4.09 -12.26
N ARG A 1137 27.30 -3.25 -11.63
CA ARG A 1137 27.53 -1.84 -12.04
C ARG A 1137 28.28 -1.70 -13.37
N ASN A 1138 29.17 -2.63 -13.67
CA ASN A 1138 29.82 -2.75 -14.96
C ASN A 1138 29.24 -3.98 -15.67
N PRO A 1139 28.19 -3.84 -16.51
CA PRO A 1139 27.77 -4.96 -17.33
C PRO A 1139 28.98 -5.35 -18.16
N VAL A 1140 29.56 -6.52 -17.87
CA VAL A 1140 30.72 -7.06 -18.56
C VAL A 1140 30.45 -6.86 -20.04
N THR A 1141 31.23 -5.97 -20.67
CA THR A 1141 31.29 -5.86 -22.12
C THR A 1141 31.41 -7.28 -22.61
N ARG A 1142 30.38 -7.80 -23.30
CA ARG A 1142 30.33 -9.21 -23.71
C ARG A 1142 31.64 -9.53 -24.38
N VAL A 1143 32.52 -10.21 -23.65
CA VAL A 1143 33.80 -10.59 -24.22
C VAL A 1143 33.47 -11.71 -25.18
N GLU A 1144 33.63 -11.41 -26.46
CA GLU A 1144 33.37 -12.38 -27.49
C GLU A 1144 34.32 -13.56 -27.31
N ARG A 1145 33.83 -14.75 -27.64
CA ARG A 1145 34.57 -15.99 -27.43
C ARG A 1145 34.73 -16.73 -28.75
N CYS A 1146 35.84 -17.44 -28.88
CA CYS A 1146 36.04 -18.36 -29.98
C CYS A 1146 34.95 -19.43 -29.97
N ARG A 1147 34.18 -19.57 -31.06
CA ARG A 1147 33.08 -20.55 -31.15
C ARG A 1147 33.55 -22.00 -30.96
N SER A 1148 34.80 -22.31 -31.32
CA SER A 1148 35.34 -23.67 -31.22
C SER A 1148 35.93 -24.01 -29.85
N CYS A 1149 36.66 -23.09 -29.20
CA CYS A 1149 37.42 -23.39 -27.98
C CYS A 1149 37.02 -22.58 -26.75
N GLY A 1150 36.08 -21.65 -26.87
CA GLY A 1150 35.56 -20.85 -25.76
C GLY A 1150 36.51 -19.77 -25.22
N LYS A 1151 37.74 -19.65 -25.75
CA LYS A 1151 38.70 -18.62 -25.34
C LYS A 1151 38.13 -17.22 -25.58
N PRO A 1152 38.12 -16.34 -24.57
CA PRO A 1152 37.60 -14.99 -24.67
C PRO A 1152 38.62 -14.03 -25.32
N GLU A 1153 38.15 -12.98 -25.99
CA GLU A 1153 38.96 -11.96 -26.67
C GLU A 1153 39.74 -11.05 -25.69
N ASP A 1154 39.36 -11.01 -24.41
CA ASP A 1154 40.07 -10.27 -23.36
C ASP A 1154 41.29 -11.02 -22.80
N GLN A 1155 41.47 -12.28 -23.17
CA GLN A 1155 42.64 -13.07 -22.79
C GLN A 1155 43.87 -12.60 -23.58
N GLU A 1156 44.96 -12.26 -22.88
CA GLU A 1156 46.23 -11.81 -23.48
C GLU A 1156 46.68 -12.74 -24.64
N GLY A 1157 46.89 -12.15 -25.82
CA GLY A 1157 47.31 -12.86 -27.03
C GLY A 1157 46.18 -13.51 -27.85
N VAL A 1158 44.90 -13.29 -27.52
CA VAL A 1158 43.75 -13.81 -28.28
C VAL A 1158 43.10 -12.70 -29.10
N THR A 1159 43.22 -12.75 -30.43
CA THR A 1159 42.45 -11.89 -31.35
C THR A 1159 41.45 -12.74 -32.13
N LEU A 1160 40.16 -12.40 -32.04
CA LEU A 1160 39.13 -13.16 -32.74
C LEU A 1160 38.93 -12.66 -34.18
N LYS A 1161 38.96 -13.60 -35.13
CA LYS A 1161 38.69 -13.34 -36.54
C LYS A 1161 37.28 -13.81 -36.88
N LYS A 1162 36.51 -12.95 -37.55
CA LYS A 1162 35.19 -13.32 -38.10
C LYS A 1162 35.33 -14.36 -39.20
N CYS A 1163 34.37 -15.27 -39.32
CA CYS A 1163 34.27 -16.14 -40.47
C CYS A 1163 34.12 -15.29 -41.74
N SER A 1164 34.99 -15.52 -42.73
CA SER A 1164 35.03 -14.73 -43.96
C SER A 1164 33.73 -14.80 -44.77
N ARG A 1165 32.94 -15.87 -44.60
CA ARG A 1165 31.68 -16.08 -45.30
C ARG A 1165 30.50 -15.41 -44.60
N CYS A 1166 30.03 -15.95 -43.48
CA CYS A 1166 28.83 -15.44 -42.81
C CYS A 1166 29.06 -14.19 -41.95
N GLN A 1167 30.32 -13.84 -41.61
CA GLN A 1167 30.70 -12.72 -40.72
C GLN A 1167 30.09 -12.73 -39.29
N ARG A 1168 29.28 -13.75 -38.95
CA ARG A 1168 28.54 -13.84 -37.68
C ARG A 1168 29.32 -14.51 -36.55
N VAL A 1169 30.13 -15.53 -36.87
CA VAL A 1169 30.89 -16.30 -35.87
C VAL A 1169 32.36 -15.93 -35.86
N LYS A 1170 33.00 -16.09 -34.71
CA LYS A 1170 34.36 -15.63 -34.44
C LYS A 1170 35.25 -16.76 -33.93
N TYR A 1171 36.49 -16.79 -34.39
CA TYR A 1171 37.48 -17.82 -34.08
C TYR A 1171 38.82 -17.21 -33.70
N CYS A 1172 39.50 -17.75 -32.68
CA CYS A 1172 40.84 -17.27 -32.29
C CYS A 1172 41.95 -17.72 -33.23
N SER A 1173 41.70 -18.70 -34.11
CA SER A 1173 42.66 -19.20 -35.09
C SER A 1173 41.98 -19.90 -36.26
N GLY A 1174 42.69 -20.03 -37.40
CA GLY A 1174 42.22 -20.82 -38.53
C GLY A 1174 42.03 -22.31 -38.21
N GLU A 1175 42.76 -22.84 -37.23
CA GLU A 1175 42.57 -24.21 -36.74
C GLU A 1175 41.25 -24.39 -35.99
N CYS A 1176 40.90 -23.43 -35.14
CA CYS A 1176 39.60 -23.43 -34.46
C CYS A 1176 38.44 -23.35 -35.47
N GLN A 1177 38.58 -22.54 -36.51
CA GLN A 1177 37.61 -22.50 -37.60
C GLN A 1177 37.53 -23.84 -38.33
N LYS A 1178 38.66 -24.46 -38.72
CA LYS A 1178 38.68 -25.77 -39.40
C LYS A 1178 38.06 -26.88 -38.54
N ARG A 1179 38.31 -26.87 -37.23
CA ARG A 1179 37.76 -27.86 -36.28
C ARG A 1179 36.25 -27.73 -36.13
N ASP A 1180 35.74 -26.50 -36.07
CA ASP A 1180 34.30 -26.23 -36.00
C ASP A 1180 33.61 -26.31 -37.36
N TRP A 1181 34.36 -26.24 -38.47
CA TRP A 1181 33.82 -26.14 -39.83
C TRP A 1181 32.84 -27.25 -40.18
N LYS A 1182 33.06 -28.48 -39.70
CA LYS A 1182 32.13 -29.61 -39.95
C LYS A 1182 30.73 -29.34 -39.41
N LYS A 1183 30.60 -28.63 -38.28
CA LYS A 1183 29.32 -28.21 -37.69
C LYS A 1183 28.85 -26.89 -38.27
N HIS A 1184 29.72 -25.88 -38.28
CA HIS A 1184 29.38 -24.53 -38.72
C HIS A 1184 29.00 -24.45 -40.20
N ARG A 1185 29.54 -25.30 -41.09
CA ARG A 1185 29.26 -25.26 -42.53
C ARG A 1185 27.78 -25.34 -42.87
N ALA A 1186 26.98 -26.08 -42.09
CA ALA A 1186 25.54 -26.20 -42.29
C ALA A 1186 24.75 -24.93 -41.91
N GLU A 1187 25.37 -24.03 -41.14
CA GLU A 1187 24.78 -22.80 -40.61
C GLU A 1187 25.47 -21.53 -41.16
N CYS A 1188 26.40 -21.69 -42.10
CA CYS A 1188 27.26 -20.64 -42.63
C CYS A 1188 26.67 -20.05 -43.91
N ASP A 1189 25.56 -19.31 -43.76
CA ASP A 1189 24.99 -18.45 -44.79
C ASP A 1189 25.63 -17.06 -44.77
#